data_AF-A0A847LEA3-F1
#
_entry.id   AF-A0A847LEA3-F1
#
_cell.length_a   1.000
_cell.length_b   1.000
_cell.length_c   1.000
_cell.angle_alpha   90.00
_cell.angle_beta   90.00
_cell.angle_gamma   90.00
#
_symmetry.space_group_name_H-M   'P 1'
#
loop_
_entity.id
_entity.type
_entity.pdbx_description
1 polymer ?
#
loop_
_entity_poly.entity_id
_entity_poly.type
_entity_poly.pdbx_seq_one_letter_code
_entity_poly.pdbx_strand_id
1 'polypeptide(L)'
;MKVKSAKIQKAPSIHSLLRNYVVVLTTMDEGSIWFRLRCCHCLVKAFDAVFCSQLLETIIRILPQKLLIALWKHLEPFLVFVPDPLHPDRRSPFDQYDTPVDILGWFHLYDLKVRRKIVQHLADLLAGWNSSHPRPARPAKTSLLGRLDEVAALFRLNEVERDILGVIYLKRTNHLFDQLFDHGIDRSGNRRLTDTILTWFLPYPWGKVAQAIREEGTLRRMGMITDDIDLSPEIAAFLSRLTDEPLSAGYFKRCRSAALPFDKTQVAPRDVEVIKALVANRPAGKGVNLLLAGPPGTGKTEFARSLGQALGMDVFEAIILGGKNRDENVNFRFRSIVAFQAMYGGTRAAMLVIDEADALINNGQGFFAALFGDTQGKAVVNQCLDEARNVQVWITNRDEGLDDSTCRRFDYVVRFQKPGVAQRRQFWHTLRERYQLAATLSDQDVERFAAEFPAGVGGIDVALRNVQNLVREGWDRPRILGLIERLLVSHQKVMGIRQGPAADTGGLRPGLASMDQLGLKNPDQFRRLQQALAPLEHRGTGQAPDPAALPRLRILLQGKPGTGKTFFVRHLAERLDRPLVIKTAADLLNPYVGMTERLIREAFEEAEAGESLLFFDEIDGLMRSRALASRSWEVTQVNELLTCMENFPGIFLAATNCGEMLDPASVRRFGFKIEFDYLKPDANPAFYHTLLAALVDGPPPAALAARLATLDGLAPGDFAAVRQRFAPLPWGSFTHDDLLAGLLEERAARHPPTRIGFSI
;
A
#
# COMPACT_ATOMS: atom_id res chain seq x y z
N MET A 1 54.85 -77.19 39.33
CA MET A 1 53.43 -76.78 39.26
C MET A 1 53.23 -75.86 38.06
N LYS A 2 52.37 -76.28 37.11
CA LYS A 2 51.82 -75.43 36.06
C LYS A 2 50.74 -74.53 36.67
N VAL A 3 50.73 -73.24 36.37
CA VAL A 3 49.50 -72.43 36.32
C VAL A 3 49.52 -71.62 35.02
N LYS A 4 48.37 -71.68 34.34
CA LYS A 4 48.11 -71.27 32.95
C LYS A 4 47.88 -69.76 32.81
N SER A 5 48.24 -69.28 31.62
CA SER A 5 47.71 -68.13 30.86
C SER A 5 46.51 -67.36 31.44
N ALA A 6 46.69 -66.08 31.70
CA ALA A 6 45.65 -65.06 31.54
C ALA A 6 45.95 -64.26 30.27
N LYS A 7 45.05 -64.36 29.29
CA LYS A 7 45.09 -63.64 28.01
C LYS A 7 45.09 -62.13 28.30
N ILE A 8 46.08 -61.42 27.79
CA ILE A 8 45.99 -59.98 27.53
C ILE A 8 44.82 -59.83 26.54
N GLN A 9 43.70 -59.26 27.01
CA GLN A 9 42.66 -58.80 26.10
C GLN A 9 43.29 -57.73 25.21
N LYS A 10 43.43 -58.01 23.91
CA LYS A 10 43.79 -56.99 22.93
C LYS A 10 42.77 -55.86 23.08
N ALA A 11 43.26 -54.67 23.41
CA ALA A 11 42.50 -53.44 23.25
C ALA A 11 41.85 -53.46 21.85
N PRO A 12 40.61 -52.96 21.69
CA PRO A 12 39.97 -52.93 20.39
C PRO A 12 40.93 -52.28 19.40
N SER A 13 41.23 -52.92 18.26
CA SER A 13 42.09 -52.28 17.27
C SER A 13 41.51 -50.89 16.95
N ILE A 14 42.37 -49.89 16.73
CA ILE A 14 41.98 -48.53 16.31
C ILE A 14 40.95 -48.59 15.15
N HIS A 15 41.02 -49.62 14.31
CA HIS A 15 40.05 -49.90 13.24
C HIS A 15 38.61 -50.23 13.70
N SER A 16 38.43 -50.83 14.87
CA SER A 16 37.12 -51.16 15.44
C SER A 16 36.45 -49.96 16.14
N LEU A 17 37.24 -49.11 16.80
CA LEU A 17 36.78 -47.86 17.42
C LEU A 17 36.33 -46.83 16.37
N LEU A 18 37.07 -46.73 15.26
CA LEU A 18 36.68 -45.91 14.10
C LEU A 18 35.42 -46.42 13.37
N ARG A 19 35.06 -47.70 13.52
CA ARG A 19 33.90 -48.32 12.86
C ARG A 19 32.55 -48.02 13.53
N ASN A 20 32.55 -47.77 14.84
CA ASN A 20 31.32 -47.45 15.59
C ASN A 20 30.95 -45.95 15.56
N TYR A 21 31.93 -45.08 15.26
CA TYR A 21 31.73 -43.64 15.01
C TYR A 21 31.14 -43.32 13.61
N VAL A 22 30.93 -44.34 12.76
CA VAL A 22 30.54 -44.25 11.33
C VAL A 22 29.14 -43.66 11.10
N VAL A 23 28.32 -43.50 12.14
CA VAL A 23 26.88 -43.21 11.99
C VAL A 23 26.55 -41.70 11.87
N VAL A 24 27.47 -40.78 12.21
CA VAL A 24 27.08 -39.36 12.44
C VAL A 24 27.44 -38.38 11.30
N LEU A 25 28.05 -38.81 10.18
CA LEU A 25 28.42 -37.89 9.08
C LEU A 25 27.97 -38.34 7.68
N THR A 26 26.94 -39.17 7.57
CA THR A 26 26.44 -39.70 6.29
C THR A 26 25.23 -38.97 5.69
N THR A 27 24.91 -37.75 6.11
CA THR A 27 23.71 -37.03 5.61
C THR A 27 23.95 -35.59 5.11
N MET A 28 25.20 -35.09 5.09
CA MET A 28 25.51 -33.74 4.58
C MET A 28 25.81 -33.73 3.08
N ASP A 29 25.26 -32.74 2.37
CA ASP A 29 25.56 -32.54 0.94
C ASP A 29 26.99 -32.02 0.72
N GLU A 30 27.56 -32.30 -0.46
CA GLU A 30 28.93 -31.94 -0.82
C GLU A 30 29.22 -30.44 -0.69
N GLY A 31 28.24 -29.58 -0.95
CA GLY A 31 28.39 -28.13 -0.82
C GLY A 31 28.53 -27.68 0.63
N SER A 32 27.74 -28.27 1.53
CA SER A 32 27.84 -28.05 2.97
C SER A 32 29.19 -28.51 3.53
N ILE A 33 29.71 -29.64 3.04
CA ILE A 33 31.04 -30.16 3.41
C ILE A 33 32.14 -29.20 2.96
N TRP A 34 32.10 -28.78 1.69
CA TRP A 34 33.06 -27.83 1.12
C TRP A 34 33.15 -26.54 1.94
N PHE A 35 31.99 -25.94 2.25
CA PHE A 35 31.94 -24.66 2.93
C PHE A 35 32.51 -24.75 4.36
N ARG A 36 32.20 -25.81 5.10
CA ARG A 36 32.74 -26.06 6.44
C ARG A 36 34.26 -26.23 6.43
N LEU A 37 34.81 -27.01 5.50
CA LEU A 37 36.25 -27.24 5.37
C LEU A 37 37.02 -25.95 5.07
N ARG A 38 36.45 -25.08 4.23
CA ARG A 38 37.00 -23.76 3.96
C ARG A 38 37.06 -22.91 5.23
N CYS A 39 35.98 -22.85 5.99
CA CYS A 39 35.93 -22.12 7.26
C CYS A 39 36.95 -22.64 8.28
N CYS A 40 37.07 -23.95 8.46
CA CYS A 40 38.07 -24.55 9.35
C CYS A 40 39.51 -24.22 8.91
N HIS A 41 39.78 -24.23 7.61
CA HIS A 41 41.10 -23.88 7.08
C HIS A 41 41.48 -22.43 7.35
N CYS A 42 40.57 -21.50 7.11
CA CYS A 42 40.77 -20.09 7.45
C CYS A 42 41.02 -19.91 8.95
N LEU A 43 40.26 -20.61 9.78
CA LEU A 43 40.38 -20.53 11.23
C LEU A 43 41.75 -21.02 11.69
N VAL A 44 42.20 -22.19 11.24
CA VAL A 44 43.53 -22.72 11.60
C VAL A 44 44.66 -21.76 11.18
N LYS A 45 44.55 -21.12 10.01
CA LYS A 45 45.53 -20.12 9.55
C LYS A 45 45.55 -18.85 10.39
N ALA A 46 44.39 -18.33 10.79
CA ALA A 46 44.31 -17.12 11.61
C ALA A 46 44.97 -17.31 12.99
N PHE A 47 44.96 -18.54 13.50
CA PHE A 47 45.41 -18.89 14.85
C PHE A 47 46.85 -19.41 14.95
N ASP A 48 47.64 -19.33 13.87
CA ASP A 48 49.07 -19.71 13.87
C ASP A 48 49.92 -18.96 14.94
N ALA A 49 49.34 -17.92 15.57
CA ALA A 49 49.94 -17.18 16.68
C ALA A 49 49.13 -17.15 18.02
N VAL A 50 47.90 -17.68 18.10
CA VAL A 50 47.02 -17.50 19.29
C VAL A 50 46.65 -18.85 19.91
N PHE A 51 47.25 -19.16 21.06
CA PHE A 51 47.09 -20.43 21.77
C PHE A 51 45.80 -20.47 22.61
N CYS A 52 44.67 -20.77 21.98
CA CYS A 52 43.43 -21.15 22.69
C CYS A 52 43.24 -22.67 22.65
N SER A 53 43.42 -23.30 23.82
CA SER A 53 43.24 -24.74 24.06
C SER A 53 41.85 -25.27 23.74
N GLN A 54 40.82 -24.46 23.88
CA GLN A 54 39.45 -24.90 23.63
C GLN A 54 39.09 -24.79 22.14
N LEU A 55 39.75 -23.89 21.40
CA LEU A 55 39.45 -23.61 20.01
C LEU A 55 39.87 -24.75 19.07
N LEU A 56 41.11 -25.23 19.17
CA LEU A 56 41.58 -26.33 18.31
C LEU A 56 40.86 -27.65 18.63
N GLU A 57 40.52 -27.89 19.90
CA GLU A 57 39.69 -29.03 20.29
C GLU A 57 38.33 -28.96 19.57
N THR A 58 37.72 -27.78 19.55
CA THR A 58 36.46 -27.54 18.85
C THR A 58 36.61 -27.71 17.33
N ILE A 59 37.71 -27.23 16.73
CA ILE A 59 38.02 -27.44 15.30
C ILE A 59 38.10 -28.94 14.99
N ILE A 60 38.84 -29.69 15.80
CA ILE A 60 39.00 -31.15 15.64
C ILE A 60 37.65 -31.85 15.73
N ARG A 61 36.78 -31.44 16.66
CA ARG A 61 35.41 -31.97 16.77
C ARG A 61 34.52 -31.64 15.57
N ILE A 62 34.81 -30.59 14.80
CA ILE A 62 34.07 -30.21 13.59
C ILE A 62 34.54 -30.98 12.34
N LEU A 63 35.79 -31.46 12.31
CA LEU A 63 36.38 -32.06 11.10
C LEU A 63 35.67 -33.35 10.67
N PRO A 64 35.52 -33.60 9.36
CA PRO A 64 35.04 -34.88 8.87
C PRO A 64 35.90 -36.03 9.36
N GLN A 65 35.28 -37.16 9.71
CA GLN A 65 35.95 -38.32 10.26
C GLN A 65 37.14 -38.80 9.39
N LYS A 66 37.01 -38.79 8.06
CA LYS A 66 38.10 -39.16 7.13
C LYS A 66 39.33 -38.26 7.31
N LEU A 67 39.11 -36.98 7.57
CA LEU A 67 40.15 -35.98 7.78
C LEU A 67 40.79 -36.13 9.15
N LEU A 68 40.00 -36.47 10.18
CA LEU A 68 40.51 -36.84 11.51
C LEU A 68 41.40 -38.08 11.46
N ILE A 69 41.00 -39.12 10.71
CA ILE A 69 41.81 -40.32 10.53
C ILE A 69 43.12 -40.00 9.78
N ALA A 70 43.07 -39.14 8.77
CA ALA A 70 44.27 -38.71 8.04
C ALA A 70 45.21 -37.90 8.94
N LEU A 71 44.67 -36.93 9.69
CA LEU A 71 45.40 -36.16 10.69
C LEU A 71 46.06 -37.07 11.72
N TRP A 72 45.29 -38.03 12.24
CA TRP A 72 45.79 -39.01 13.18
C TRP A 72 46.97 -39.80 12.63
N LYS A 73 46.85 -40.37 11.42
CA LYS A 73 47.94 -41.11 10.76
C LYS A 73 49.20 -40.27 10.55
N HIS A 74 49.04 -38.97 10.31
CA HIS A 74 50.17 -38.05 10.19
C HIS A 74 50.82 -37.72 11.53
N LEU A 75 50.04 -37.64 12.61
CA LEU A 75 50.53 -37.26 13.95
C LEU A 75 51.02 -38.44 14.78
N GLU A 76 50.51 -39.64 14.57
CA GLU A 76 50.82 -40.85 15.34
C GLU A 76 52.34 -41.09 15.48
N PRO A 77 53.17 -41.07 14.41
CA PRO A 77 54.61 -41.29 14.53
C PRO A 77 55.33 -40.25 15.40
N PHE A 78 54.76 -39.05 15.50
CA PHE A 78 55.30 -37.96 16.29
C PHE A 78 54.84 -38.05 17.75
N LEU A 79 53.58 -38.38 17.99
CA LEU A 79 52.96 -38.44 19.33
C LEU A 79 53.40 -39.65 20.16
N VAL A 80 53.89 -40.73 19.53
CA VAL A 80 54.48 -41.91 20.22
C VAL A 80 55.67 -41.58 21.11
N PHE A 81 56.38 -40.50 20.81
CA PHE A 81 57.56 -40.08 21.59
C PHE A 81 57.28 -38.93 22.54
N VAL A 82 56.03 -38.50 22.65
CA VAL A 82 55.63 -37.43 23.55
C VAL A 82 55.05 -38.06 24.82
N PRO A 83 55.59 -37.74 26.01
CA PRO A 83 55.06 -38.26 27.28
C PRO A 83 53.58 -37.91 27.44
N ASP A 84 52.82 -38.80 28.06
CA ASP A 84 51.41 -38.51 28.39
C ASP A 84 51.36 -37.28 29.32
N PRO A 85 50.67 -36.20 28.92
CA PRO A 85 50.63 -34.97 29.71
C PRO A 85 49.97 -35.12 31.09
N LEU A 86 49.11 -36.11 31.28
CA LEU A 86 48.45 -36.43 32.56
C LEU A 86 49.18 -37.54 33.33
N HIS A 87 49.95 -38.37 32.64
CA HIS A 87 50.66 -39.51 33.21
C HIS A 87 52.13 -39.57 32.76
N PRO A 88 53.01 -38.70 33.28
CA PRO A 88 54.37 -38.48 32.78
C PRO A 88 55.28 -39.72 32.80
N ASP A 89 54.98 -40.69 33.67
CA ASP A 89 55.74 -41.94 33.82
C ASP A 89 55.52 -42.92 32.65
N ARG A 90 54.58 -42.61 31.74
CA ARG A 90 54.25 -43.45 30.60
C ARG A 90 54.86 -42.91 29.33
N ARG A 91 55.32 -43.84 28.48
CA ARG A 91 55.98 -43.51 27.22
C ARG A 91 55.02 -42.97 26.17
N SER A 92 53.72 -43.18 26.33
CA SER A 92 52.77 -42.81 25.28
C SER A 92 51.34 -42.53 25.77
N PRO A 93 50.67 -41.50 25.24
CA PRO A 93 49.27 -41.21 25.56
C PRO A 93 48.29 -42.27 25.03
N PHE A 94 48.70 -43.23 24.19
CA PHE A 94 47.78 -44.22 23.59
C PHE A 94 47.39 -45.37 24.52
N ASP A 95 47.92 -45.43 25.74
CA ASP A 95 47.66 -46.54 26.67
C ASP A 95 46.31 -46.44 27.41
N GLN A 96 45.59 -45.30 27.30
CA GLN A 96 44.36 -45.04 28.07
C GLN A 96 43.13 -44.56 27.27
N TYR A 97 43.29 -44.00 26.08
CA TYR A 97 42.20 -43.32 25.39
C TYR A 97 41.67 -44.09 24.18
N ASP A 98 40.35 -44.15 24.07
CA ASP A 98 39.65 -44.92 23.05
C ASP A 98 39.43 -44.16 21.73
N THR A 99 39.57 -42.82 21.69
CA THR A 99 39.37 -42.03 20.46
C THR A 99 40.47 -41.00 20.17
N PRO A 100 40.74 -40.70 18.88
CA PRO A 100 41.62 -39.58 18.50
C PRO A 100 41.17 -38.22 19.05
N VAL A 101 39.86 -38.04 19.27
CA VAL A 101 39.29 -36.82 19.85
C VAL A 101 39.69 -36.68 21.32
N ASP A 102 39.69 -37.77 22.09
CA ASP A 102 40.12 -37.76 23.49
C ASP A 102 41.60 -37.38 23.60
N ILE A 103 42.46 -37.96 22.76
CA ILE A 103 43.91 -37.70 22.78
C ILE A 103 44.22 -36.26 22.38
N LEU A 104 43.51 -35.74 21.39
CA LEU A 104 43.67 -34.37 20.94
C LEU A 104 42.95 -33.34 21.85
N GLY A 105 41.99 -33.76 22.68
CA GLY A 105 41.36 -32.91 23.70
C GLY A 105 42.34 -32.40 24.76
N TRP A 106 43.42 -33.16 25.00
CA TRP A 106 44.50 -32.78 25.91
C TRP A 106 45.62 -31.97 25.24
N PHE A 107 45.47 -31.50 23.99
CA PHE A 107 46.57 -30.83 23.27
C PHE A 107 47.15 -29.62 24.06
N HIS A 108 46.33 -29.00 24.89
CA HIS A 108 46.66 -27.88 25.75
C HIS A 108 47.56 -28.21 26.94
N LEU A 109 47.85 -29.48 27.17
CA LEU A 109 48.83 -29.94 28.15
C LEU A 109 50.17 -30.26 27.50
N TYR A 110 50.23 -30.41 26.17
CA TYR A 110 51.47 -30.68 25.45
C TYR A 110 52.34 -29.42 25.36
N ASP A 111 53.64 -29.57 25.13
CA ASP A 111 54.55 -28.42 24.98
C ASP A 111 54.25 -27.58 23.72
N LEU A 112 54.78 -26.35 23.70
CA LEU A 112 54.56 -25.38 22.61
C LEU A 112 55.01 -25.90 21.23
N LYS A 113 56.09 -26.68 21.17
CA LYS A 113 56.66 -27.21 19.92
C LYS A 113 55.76 -28.28 19.32
N VAL A 114 55.23 -29.16 20.17
CA VAL A 114 54.26 -30.20 19.82
C VAL A 114 52.97 -29.57 19.30
N ARG A 115 52.44 -28.55 19.99
CA ARG A 115 51.23 -27.84 19.56
C ARG A 115 51.38 -27.18 18.18
N ARG A 116 52.49 -26.47 17.93
CA ARG A 116 52.76 -25.85 16.61
C ARG A 116 52.81 -26.87 15.49
N LYS A 117 53.43 -28.03 15.71
CA LYS A 117 53.48 -29.11 14.71
C LYS A 117 52.09 -29.69 14.41
N ILE A 118 51.26 -29.88 15.43
CA ILE A 118 49.87 -30.34 15.25
C ILE A 118 49.08 -29.35 14.39
N VAL A 119 49.17 -28.05 14.71
CA VAL A 119 48.51 -26.98 13.95
C VAL A 119 49.00 -26.94 12.49
N GLN A 120 50.30 -27.06 12.25
CA GLN A 120 50.87 -27.09 10.91
C GLN A 120 50.35 -28.29 10.10
N HIS A 121 50.40 -29.51 10.65
CA HIS A 121 49.90 -30.70 9.98
C HIS A 121 48.39 -30.62 9.69
N LEU A 122 47.63 -30.03 10.60
CA LEU A 122 46.20 -29.78 10.39
C LEU A 122 45.98 -28.79 9.25
N ALA A 123 46.73 -27.69 9.21
CA ALA A 123 46.67 -26.70 8.13
C ALA A 123 47.01 -27.31 6.76
N ASP A 124 48.04 -28.14 6.70
CA ASP A 124 48.47 -28.82 5.46
C ASP A 124 47.40 -29.80 4.97
N LEU A 125 46.80 -30.57 5.88
CA LEU A 125 45.72 -31.50 5.54
C LEU A 125 44.46 -30.79 5.07
N LEU A 126 44.06 -29.72 5.75
CA LEU A 126 42.92 -28.89 5.34
C LEU A 126 43.18 -28.21 3.99
N ALA A 127 44.41 -27.77 3.72
CA ALA A 127 44.79 -27.23 2.41
C ALA A 127 44.69 -28.29 1.30
N GLY A 128 45.22 -29.49 1.53
CA GLY A 128 45.14 -30.61 0.58
C GLY A 128 43.70 -31.08 0.35
N TRP A 129 42.88 -31.10 1.39
CA TRP A 129 41.47 -31.45 1.28
C TRP A 129 40.66 -30.41 0.52
N ASN A 130 40.83 -29.12 0.81
CA ASN A 130 40.20 -28.04 0.04
C ASN A 130 40.62 -28.05 -1.44
N SER A 131 41.86 -28.45 -1.73
CA SER A 131 42.34 -28.58 -3.11
C SER A 131 41.73 -29.77 -3.85
N SER A 132 41.48 -30.89 -3.14
CA SER A 132 40.87 -32.10 -3.70
C SER A 132 39.34 -32.07 -3.75
N HIS A 133 38.72 -31.15 -3.02
CA HIS A 133 37.28 -30.89 -3.04
C HIS A 133 37.06 -29.44 -3.48
N PRO A 134 37.16 -29.13 -4.79
CA PRO A 134 36.89 -27.78 -5.27
C PRO A 134 35.42 -27.42 -5.07
N ARG A 135 35.12 -26.12 -5.08
CA ARG A 135 33.73 -25.65 -5.03
C ARG A 135 32.95 -26.30 -6.19
N PRO A 136 31.76 -26.89 -5.94
CA PRO A 136 30.93 -27.42 -7.01
C PRO A 136 30.61 -26.32 -8.04
N ALA A 137 30.84 -26.59 -9.32
CA ALA A 137 30.59 -25.62 -10.39
C ALA A 137 29.10 -25.26 -10.54
N ARG A 138 28.21 -26.20 -10.24
CA ARG A 138 26.75 -26.01 -10.15
C ARG A 138 26.24 -26.75 -8.90
N PRO A 139 26.25 -26.10 -7.73
CA PRO A 139 25.72 -26.73 -6.52
C PRO A 139 24.23 -27.02 -6.70
N ALA A 140 23.75 -28.15 -6.17
CA ALA A 140 22.32 -28.47 -6.20
C ALA A 140 21.54 -27.36 -5.52
N LYS A 141 20.40 -26.90 -6.07
CA LYS A 141 19.59 -25.84 -5.45
C LYS A 141 19.19 -26.16 -4.00
N THR A 142 19.08 -27.45 -3.67
CA THR A 142 18.78 -27.91 -2.33
C THR A 142 19.98 -27.75 -1.37
N SER A 143 21.23 -27.82 -1.86
CA SER A 143 22.45 -27.66 -1.03
C SER A 143 22.56 -26.28 -0.39
N LEU A 144 23.30 -26.17 0.72
CA LEU A 144 23.58 -24.87 1.36
C LEU A 144 24.20 -23.89 0.37
N LEU A 145 25.18 -24.32 -0.44
CA LEU A 145 25.81 -23.46 -1.45
C LEU A 145 24.83 -23.01 -2.53
N GLY A 146 23.95 -23.90 -3.00
CA GLY A 146 22.93 -23.55 -3.98
C GLY A 146 21.93 -22.52 -3.44
N ARG A 147 21.52 -22.65 -2.18
CA ARG A 147 20.64 -21.67 -1.52
C ARG A 147 21.35 -20.34 -1.23
N LEU A 148 22.62 -20.37 -0.81
CA LEU A 148 23.43 -19.15 -0.66
C LEU A 148 23.63 -18.42 -2.00
N ASP A 149 23.87 -19.17 -3.09
CA ASP A 149 23.95 -18.60 -4.44
C ASP A 149 22.60 -18.04 -4.90
N GLU A 150 21.48 -18.63 -4.51
CA GLU A 150 20.14 -18.09 -4.77
C GLU A 150 19.90 -16.76 -4.02
N VAL A 151 20.22 -16.69 -2.72
CA VAL A 151 20.16 -15.43 -1.95
C VAL A 151 21.04 -14.37 -2.59
N ALA A 152 22.28 -14.73 -2.95
CA ALA A 152 23.22 -13.80 -3.55
C ALA A 152 22.76 -13.30 -4.93
N ALA A 153 22.24 -14.18 -5.77
CA ALA A 153 21.69 -13.80 -7.06
C ALA A 153 20.47 -12.87 -6.92
N LEU A 154 19.59 -13.16 -5.97
CA LEU A 154 18.34 -12.42 -5.77
C LEU A 154 18.59 -10.99 -5.26
N PHE A 155 19.55 -10.82 -4.35
CA PHE A 155 19.88 -9.52 -3.74
C PHE A 155 21.14 -8.87 -4.31
N ARG A 156 21.68 -9.41 -5.41
CA ARG A 156 22.93 -8.95 -6.07
C ARG A 156 24.10 -8.86 -5.09
N LEU A 157 24.20 -9.81 -4.18
CA LEU A 157 25.28 -9.87 -3.20
C LEU A 157 26.58 -10.31 -3.87
N ASN A 158 27.69 -9.69 -3.46
CA ASN A 158 29.01 -10.12 -3.88
C ASN A 158 29.45 -11.40 -3.14
N GLU A 159 30.61 -11.93 -3.53
CA GLU A 159 31.12 -13.17 -2.96
C GLU A 159 31.40 -13.09 -1.45
N VAL A 160 31.89 -11.94 -0.98
CA VAL A 160 32.18 -11.70 0.44
C VAL A 160 30.89 -11.72 1.24
N GLU A 161 29.87 -11.00 0.77
CA GLU A 161 28.55 -10.91 1.39
C GLU A 161 27.87 -12.28 1.46
N ARG A 162 27.92 -13.08 0.39
CA ARG A 162 27.42 -14.46 0.38
C ARG A 162 28.13 -15.33 1.42
N ASP A 163 29.45 -15.30 1.45
CA ASP A 163 30.22 -16.16 2.34
C ASP A 163 30.01 -15.77 3.82
N ILE A 164 29.82 -14.48 4.11
CA ILE A 164 29.42 -14.01 5.45
C ILE A 164 28.10 -14.66 5.87
N LEU A 165 27.08 -14.66 5.01
CA LEU A 165 25.79 -15.30 5.31
C LEU A 165 25.95 -16.79 5.61
N GLY A 166 26.82 -17.47 4.88
CA GLY A 166 27.14 -18.87 5.14
C GLY A 166 27.79 -19.10 6.51
N VAL A 167 28.73 -18.24 6.91
CA VAL A 167 29.38 -18.34 8.23
C VAL A 167 28.39 -18.07 9.37
N ILE A 168 27.53 -17.06 9.23
CA ILE A 168 26.48 -16.76 10.22
C ILE A 168 25.47 -17.91 10.29
N TYR A 169 25.12 -18.52 9.16
CA TYR A 169 24.30 -19.74 9.14
C TYR A 169 24.95 -20.89 9.91
N LEU A 170 26.26 -21.12 9.73
CA LEU A 170 26.98 -22.16 10.47
C LEU A 170 27.00 -21.89 11.98
N LYS A 171 27.23 -20.62 12.39
CA LYS A 171 27.12 -20.18 13.78
C LYS A 171 25.75 -20.57 14.35
N ARG A 172 24.67 -20.20 13.67
CA ARG A 172 23.29 -20.45 14.12
C ARG A 172 22.92 -21.93 14.22
N THR A 173 23.39 -22.74 13.28
CA THR A 173 22.96 -24.14 13.14
C THR A 173 23.89 -25.16 13.80
N ASN A 174 25.05 -24.73 14.28
CA ASN A 174 26.03 -25.63 14.86
C ASN A 174 26.61 -25.04 16.15
N HIS A 175 26.25 -25.66 17.28
CA HIS A 175 26.69 -25.24 18.61
C HIS A 175 28.22 -25.14 18.77
N LEU A 176 29.01 -25.96 18.06
CA LEU A 176 30.47 -25.88 18.10
C LEU A 176 30.96 -24.62 17.39
N PHE A 177 30.35 -24.24 16.26
CA PHE A 177 30.65 -22.95 15.64
C PHE A 177 30.21 -21.79 16.53
N ASP A 178 29.01 -21.85 17.13
CA ASP A 178 28.52 -20.81 18.05
C ASP A 178 29.48 -20.59 19.24
N GLN A 179 29.96 -21.68 19.86
CA GLN A 179 30.97 -21.63 20.92
C GLN A 179 32.27 -20.94 20.48
N LEU A 180 32.70 -21.11 19.23
CA LEU A 180 33.89 -20.41 18.69
C LEU A 180 33.67 -18.89 18.59
N PHE A 181 32.44 -18.46 18.32
CA PHE A 181 32.08 -17.04 18.36
C PHE A 181 32.07 -16.51 19.80
N ASP A 182 31.53 -17.29 20.76
CA ASP A 182 31.48 -16.90 22.18
C ASP A 182 32.86 -16.83 22.83
N HIS A 183 33.80 -17.69 22.44
CA HIS A 183 35.16 -17.69 22.99
C HIS A 183 35.99 -16.45 22.61
N GLY A 184 35.65 -15.74 21.53
CA GLY A 184 36.27 -14.46 21.21
C GLY A 184 35.58 -13.25 21.83
N ILE A 185 34.43 -13.44 22.51
CA ILE A 185 33.64 -12.39 23.19
C ILE A 185 34.15 -12.13 24.62
N ASP A 186 35.22 -12.81 25.07
CA ASP A 186 35.64 -12.86 26.49
C ASP A 186 35.66 -11.47 27.18
N ARG A 187 34.72 -11.32 28.12
CA ARG A 187 34.58 -10.34 29.23
C ARG A 187 34.32 -8.85 28.95
N SER A 188 34.33 -8.35 27.71
CA SER A 188 34.15 -6.90 27.47
C SER A 188 32.79 -6.46 26.92
N GLY A 189 31.94 -7.39 26.46
CA GLY A 189 30.66 -7.06 25.80
C GLY A 189 30.83 -6.25 24.51
N ASN A 190 32.03 -6.23 23.92
CA ASN A 190 32.39 -5.33 22.83
C ASN A 190 32.05 -5.95 21.46
N ARG A 191 31.02 -5.43 20.78
CA ARG A 191 30.58 -5.84 19.42
C ARG A 191 31.71 -5.92 18.40
N ARG A 192 32.78 -5.11 18.53
CA ARG A 192 33.95 -5.12 17.61
C ARG A 192 34.72 -6.45 17.59
N LEU A 193 34.65 -7.25 18.65
CA LEU A 193 35.31 -8.56 18.72
C LEU A 193 34.58 -9.58 17.84
N THR A 194 33.24 -9.65 17.91
CA THR A 194 32.41 -10.55 17.09
C THR A 194 32.64 -10.35 15.60
N ASP A 195 32.76 -9.10 15.18
CA ASP A 195 33.01 -8.75 13.79
C ASP A 195 34.41 -9.21 13.32
N THR A 196 35.42 -9.08 14.20
CA THR A 196 36.78 -9.51 13.92
C THR A 196 36.86 -11.04 13.80
N ILE A 197 36.07 -11.77 14.60
CA ILE A 197 36.00 -13.23 14.57
C ILE A 197 35.50 -13.74 13.21
N LEU A 198 34.55 -13.05 12.56
CA LEU A 198 34.07 -13.44 11.22
C LEU A 198 35.22 -13.54 10.20
N THR A 199 36.25 -12.70 10.33
CA THR A 199 37.42 -12.72 9.45
C THR A 199 38.27 -13.97 9.60
N TRP A 200 38.21 -14.64 10.76
CA TRP A 200 38.93 -15.89 10.97
C TRP A 200 38.30 -17.04 10.18
N PHE A 201 37.00 -16.98 9.91
CA PHE A 201 36.28 -18.01 9.14
C PHE A 201 36.26 -17.74 7.63
N LEU A 202 36.79 -16.60 7.20
CA LEU A 202 36.70 -16.10 5.83
C LEU A 202 38.10 -15.84 5.27
N PRO A 203 38.34 -16.08 3.96
CA PRO A 203 39.64 -15.78 3.34
C PRO A 203 39.77 -14.30 2.95
N TYR A 204 39.02 -13.41 3.58
CA TYR A 204 38.93 -12.00 3.21
C TYR A 204 39.51 -11.11 4.31
N PRO A 205 40.18 -9.99 3.96
CA PRO A 205 40.68 -9.06 4.95
C PRO A 205 39.53 -8.36 5.68
N TRP A 206 39.77 -8.00 6.94
CA TRP A 206 38.81 -7.31 7.82
C TRP A 206 38.08 -6.16 7.15
N GLY A 207 38.78 -5.28 6.41
CA GLY A 207 38.16 -4.12 5.76
C GLY A 207 36.99 -4.48 4.82
N LYS A 208 37.08 -5.60 4.08
CA LYS A 208 35.99 -6.06 3.20
C LYS A 208 34.82 -6.64 4.00
N VAL A 209 35.12 -7.40 5.05
CA VAL A 209 34.09 -8.00 5.92
C VAL A 209 33.36 -6.90 6.69
N ALA A 210 34.09 -5.97 7.31
CA ALA A 210 33.56 -4.81 8.01
C ALA A 210 32.67 -3.94 7.11
N GLN A 211 33.07 -3.71 5.86
CA GLN A 211 32.25 -2.96 4.90
C GLN A 211 30.89 -3.63 4.62
N ALA A 212 30.84 -4.96 4.62
CA ALA A 212 29.61 -5.72 4.36
C ALA A 212 28.66 -5.77 5.57
N ILE A 213 29.20 -5.79 6.80
CA ILE A 213 28.44 -5.96 8.05
C ILE A 213 28.27 -4.69 8.90
N ARG A 214 28.89 -3.55 8.53
CA ARG A 214 28.65 -2.26 9.20
C ARG A 214 27.18 -1.85 9.05
N GLU A 215 26.71 -0.89 9.85
CA GLU A 215 25.32 -0.40 9.81
C GLU A 215 24.83 -0.06 8.39
N GLU A 216 25.67 0.61 7.58
CA GLU A 216 25.40 0.96 6.17
C GLU A 216 25.81 -0.14 5.16
N GLY A 217 26.17 -1.34 5.63
CA GLY A 217 26.68 -2.45 4.81
C GLY A 217 25.56 -3.23 4.12
N THR A 218 25.77 -3.66 2.87
CA THR A 218 24.74 -4.28 2.00
C THR A 218 23.92 -5.38 2.69
N LEU A 219 24.53 -6.21 3.54
CA LEU A 219 23.83 -7.31 4.23
C LEU A 219 22.77 -6.81 5.21
N ARG A 220 23.08 -5.76 5.99
CA ARG A 220 22.10 -5.10 6.86
C ARG A 220 21.12 -4.28 6.04
N ARG A 221 21.58 -3.70 4.93
CA ARG A 221 20.72 -2.90 4.07
C ARG A 221 19.62 -3.66 3.37
N MET A 222 19.97 -4.84 2.86
CA MET A 222 19.00 -5.80 2.36
C MET A 222 18.34 -6.60 3.51
N GLY A 223 18.66 -6.26 4.78
CA GLY A 223 18.36 -6.96 6.03
C GLY A 223 18.32 -8.47 5.93
N MET A 224 19.39 -8.98 5.34
CA MET A 224 19.78 -10.38 5.38
C MET A 224 20.23 -10.77 6.80
N ILE A 225 20.84 -9.81 7.53
CA ILE A 225 21.33 -9.98 8.90
C ILE A 225 20.74 -8.93 9.86
N THR A 226 20.68 -9.27 11.15
CA THR A 226 20.21 -8.43 12.27
C THR A 226 21.34 -7.61 12.90
N ASP A 227 20.99 -6.77 13.89
CA ASP A 227 21.96 -5.98 14.63
C ASP A 227 23.00 -6.77 15.40
N ASP A 228 22.62 -7.98 15.81
CA ASP A 228 23.48 -8.90 16.54
C ASP A 228 24.18 -9.90 15.61
N ILE A 229 24.22 -9.62 14.30
CA ILE A 229 24.93 -10.41 13.28
C ILE A 229 24.40 -11.84 13.26
N ASP A 230 23.08 -11.97 13.34
CA ASP A 230 22.36 -13.21 13.09
C ASP A 230 21.56 -13.07 11.79
N LEU A 231 21.17 -14.19 11.20
CA LEU A 231 20.31 -14.17 10.02
C LEU A 231 18.91 -13.65 10.37
N SER A 232 18.35 -12.87 9.47
CA SER A 232 16.92 -12.56 9.53
C SER A 232 16.08 -13.85 9.47
N PRO A 233 14.89 -13.90 10.12
CA PRO A 233 14.09 -15.11 10.22
C PRO A 233 13.77 -15.76 8.86
N GLU A 234 13.48 -14.94 7.85
CA GLU A 234 13.17 -15.38 6.49
C GLU A 234 14.37 -16.08 5.83
N ILE A 235 15.55 -15.44 5.87
CA ILE A 235 16.78 -16.00 5.31
C ILE A 235 17.20 -17.26 6.09
N ALA A 236 17.07 -17.25 7.41
CA ALA A 236 17.35 -18.42 8.25
C ALA A 236 16.44 -19.60 7.88
N ALA A 237 15.13 -19.37 7.71
CA ALA A 237 14.17 -20.40 7.33
C ALA A 237 14.45 -20.99 5.94
N PHE A 238 14.76 -20.11 4.97
CA PHE A 238 15.14 -20.54 3.63
C PHE A 238 16.45 -21.34 3.63
N LEU A 239 17.52 -20.87 4.28
CA LEU A 239 18.78 -21.63 4.32
C LEU A 239 18.66 -22.96 5.07
N SER A 240 17.76 -23.04 6.07
CA SER A 240 17.52 -24.26 6.88
C SER A 240 16.63 -25.31 6.21
N ARG A 241 16.14 -25.08 4.99
CA ARG A 241 15.17 -25.96 4.29
C ARG A 241 13.83 -26.14 5.01
N LEU A 242 13.38 -25.15 5.76
CA LEU A 242 12.00 -25.15 6.27
C LEU A 242 10.98 -24.95 5.14
N THR A 243 11.43 -24.52 3.96
CA THR A 243 10.64 -24.39 2.74
C THR A 243 11.36 -25.02 1.54
N ASP A 244 10.57 -25.64 0.65
CA ASP A 244 11.01 -26.14 -0.66
C ASP A 244 10.70 -25.15 -1.80
N GLU A 245 9.97 -24.07 -1.50
CA GLU A 245 9.73 -22.99 -2.43
C GLU A 245 11.00 -22.16 -2.66
N PRO A 246 11.22 -21.64 -3.88
CA PRO A 246 12.32 -20.72 -4.15
C PRO A 246 12.15 -19.45 -3.31
N LEU A 247 13.24 -18.84 -2.87
CA LEU A 247 13.24 -17.66 -2.01
C LEU A 247 12.39 -16.52 -2.58
N SER A 248 12.41 -16.40 -3.90
CA SER A 248 11.57 -15.47 -4.68
C SER A 248 10.08 -15.48 -4.34
N ALA A 249 9.52 -16.64 -3.99
CA ALA A 249 8.09 -16.79 -3.72
C ALA A 249 7.65 -16.05 -2.45
N GLY A 250 8.58 -15.79 -1.53
CA GLY A 250 8.34 -14.97 -0.34
C GLY A 250 8.16 -13.48 -0.66
N TYR A 251 8.73 -12.98 -1.76
CA TYR A 251 8.79 -11.55 -2.06
C TYR A 251 7.71 -11.06 -3.04
N PHE A 252 7.32 -11.89 -4.00
CA PHE A 252 6.27 -11.51 -4.94
C PHE A 252 5.57 -12.73 -5.53
N LYS A 253 4.32 -12.53 -5.95
CA LYS A 253 3.44 -13.58 -6.49
C LYS A 253 3.01 -13.23 -7.91
N ARG A 254 2.96 -14.23 -8.80
CA ARG A 254 2.40 -14.06 -10.14
C ARG A 254 0.88 -13.99 -10.06
N CYS A 255 0.28 -12.96 -10.64
CA CYS A 255 -1.16 -12.78 -10.70
C CYS A 255 -1.75 -13.70 -11.79
N ARG A 256 -2.84 -14.41 -11.46
CA ARG A 256 -3.55 -15.33 -12.38
C ARG A 256 -5.00 -14.93 -12.63
N SER A 257 -5.47 -13.83 -12.03
CA SER A 257 -6.86 -13.39 -12.14
C SER A 257 -7.16 -12.82 -13.52
N ALA A 258 -8.38 -13.07 -14.03
CA ALA A 258 -8.83 -12.51 -15.30
C ALA A 258 -8.99 -10.98 -15.23
N ALA A 259 -8.43 -10.27 -16.21
CA ALA A 259 -8.53 -8.83 -16.36
C ALA A 259 -9.97 -8.33 -16.57
N LEU A 260 -10.21 -7.09 -16.13
CA LEU A 260 -11.37 -6.33 -16.56
C LEU A 260 -11.08 -5.66 -17.92
N PRO A 261 -12.03 -5.67 -18.87
CA PRO A 261 -11.91 -4.90 -20.11
C PRO A 261 -11.72 -3.38 -19.85
N PHE A 262 -10.87 -2.71 -20.64
CA PHE A 262 -10.49 -1.30 -20.39
C PHE A 262 -11.63 -0.29 -20.58
N ASP A 263 -12.57 -0.59 -21.47
CA ASP A 263 -13.83 0.15 -21.62
C ASP A 263 -14.62 0.20 -20.31
N LYS A 264 -14.31 -0.68 -19.35
CA LYS A 264 -14.94 -0.82 -18.03
C LYS A 264 -14.05 -0.33 -16.87
N THR A 265 -12.97 0.38 -17.16
CA THR A 265 -12.05 0.98 -16.17
C THR A 265 -12.31 2.47 -15.97
N GLN A 266 -11.83 3.05 -14.87
CA GLN A 266 -11.98 4.50 -14.62
C GLN A 266 -11.10 5.38 -15.52
N VAL A 267 -10.14 4.79 -16.19
CA VAL A 267 -9.08 5.49 -16.89
C VAL A 267 -9.53 5.84 -18.31
N ALA A 268 -9.26 7.05 -18.76
CA ALA A 268 -9.67 7.49 -20.09
C ALA A 268 -9.00 6.61 -21.17
N PRO A 269 -9.69 6.26 -22.28
CA PRO A 269 -9.10 5.46 -23.34
C PRO A 269 -7.77 6.03 -23.89
N ARG A 270 -7.67 7.37 -23.94
CA ARG A 270 -6.45 8.08 -24.35
C ARG A 270 -5.26 7.78 -23.42
N ASP A 271 -5.46 7.75 -22.10
CA ASP A 271 -4.41 7.41 -21.16
C ASP A 271 -3.91 5.98 -21.36
N VAL A 272 -4.84 5.04 -21.61
CA VAL A 272 -4.49 3.64 -21.90
C VAL A 272 -3.67 3.54 -23.19
N GLU A 273 -4.02 4.29 -24.23
CA GLU A 273 -3.26 4.35 -25.49
C GLU A 273 -1.85 4.92 -25.28
N VAL A 274 -1.72 6.00 -24.51
CA VAL A 274 -0.42 6.60 -24.17
C VAL A 274 0.44 5.59 -23.40
N ILE A 275 -0.10 4.93 -22.38
CA ILE A 275 0.62 3.91 -21.61
C ILE A 275 1.07 2.75 -22.51
N LYS A 276 0.18 2.26 -23.39
CA LYS A 276 0.53 1.22 -24.37
C LYS A 276 1.69 1.67 -25.27
N ALA A 277 1.65 2.90 -25.76
CA ALA A 277 2.71 3.45 -26.60
C ALA A 277 4.05 3.58 -25.85
N LEU A 278 4.03 4.05 -24.60
CA LEU A 278 5.22 4.16 -23.74
C LEU A 278 5.85 2.78 -23.50
N VAL A 279 5.03 1.79 -23.15
CA VAL A 279 5.49 0.42 -22.89
C VAL A 279 6.03 -0.23 -24.16
N ALA A 280 5.37 -0.06 -25.30
CA ALA A 280 5.77 -0.65 -26.58
C ALA A 280 7.09 -0.06 -27.11
N ASN A 281 7.27 1.27 -26.98
CA ASN A 281 8.41 1.99 -27.56
C ASN A 281 9.58 2.22 -26.58
N ARG A 282 9.56 1.58 -25.40
CA ARG A 282 10.62 1.78 -24.40
C ARG A 282 12.01 1.31 -24.90
N PRO A 283 13.11 2.00 -24.55
CA PRO A 283 14.47 1.60 -24.92
C PRO A 283 14.86 0.22 -24.37
N ALA A 284 15.83 -0.45 -25.01
CA ALA A 284 16.40 -1.69 -24.48
C ALA A 284 17.08 -1.45 -23.13
N GLY A 285 16.77 -2.28 -22.13
CA GLY A 285 17.35 -2.17 -20.78
C GLY A 285 16.73 -1.09 -19.89
N LYS A 286 15.77 -0.29 -20.40
CA LYS A 286 15.05 0.72 -19.62
C LYS A 286 13.62 0.26 -19.32
N GLY A 287 13.21 0.43 -18.07
CA GLY A 287 11.86 0.18 -17.59
C GLY A 287 10.88 1.31 -17.91
N VAL A 288 9.64 1.14 -17.44
CA VAL A 288 8.61 2.18 -17.44
C VAL A 288 8.01 2.21 -16.04
N ASN A 289 8.06 3.37 -15.38
CA ASN A 289 7.49 3.57 -14.06
C ASN A 289 6.15 4.30 -14.19
N LEU A 290 5.07 3.63 -13.81
CA LEU A 290 3.71 4.15 -13.83
C LEU A 290 3.25 4.40 -12.39
N LEU A 291 2.62 5.55 -12.15
CA LEU A 291 2.01 5.86 -10.85
C LEU A 291 0.48 5.85 -10.98
N LEU A 292 -0.20 5.07 -10.15
CA LEU A 292 -1.64 5.10 -9.98
C LEU A 292 -1.95 5.74 -8.63
N ALA A 293 -2.47 6.96 -8.64
CA ALA A 293 -2.83 7.71 -7.44
C ALA A 293 -4.34 7.83 -7.32
N GLY A 294 -4.89 7.83 -6.11
CA GLY A 294 -6.29 8.14 -5.87
C GLY A 294 -6.79 7.60 -4.54
N PRO A 295 -8.03 7.92 -4.13
CA PRO A 295 -8.63 7.39 -2.90
C PRO A 295 -8.67 5.85 -2.85
N PRO A 296 -8.74 5.24 -1.66
CA PRO A 296 -8.86 3.79 -1.54
C PRO A 296 -10.19 3.28 -2.14
N GLY A 297 -10.14 2.09 -2.76
CA GLY A 297 -11.33 1.43 -3.33
C GLY A 297 -11.72 1.88 -4.75
N THR A 298 -10.96 2.77 -5.39
CA THR A 298 -11.22 3.28 -6.75
C THR A 298 -10.85 2.31 -7.88
N GLY A 299 -10.26 1.14 -7.57
CA GLY A 299 -9.96 0.09 -8.54
C GLY A 299 -8.53 0.10 -9.10
N LYS A 300 -7.61 0.86 -8.50
CA LYS A 300 -6.20 0.97 -8.93
C LYS A 300 -5.50 -0.38 -9.14
N THR A 301 -5.60 -1.29 -8.16
CA THR A 301 -4.97 -2.62 -8.23
C THR A 301 -5.55 -3.47 -9.38
N GLU A 302 -6.86 -3.38 -9.62
CA GLU A 302 -7.51 -4.12 -10.70
C GLU A 302 -7.19 -3.53 -12.08
N PHE A 303 -7.03 -2.21 -12.18
CA PHE A 303 -6.52 -1.56 -13.39
C PHE A 303 -5.10 -2.01 -13.71
N ALA A 304 -4.19 -2.06 -12.72
CA ALA A 304 -2.81 -2.50 -12.91
C ALA A 304 -2.73 -3.94 -13.48
N ARG A 305 -3.56 -4.85 -12.95
CA ARG A 305 -3.68 -6.23 -13.47
C ARG A 305 -4.18 -6.26 -14.91
N SER A 306 -5.24 -5.50 -15.18
CA SER A 306 -5.86 -5.43 -16.50
C SER A 306 -4.91 -4.85 -17.54
N LEU A 307 -4.13 -3.86 -17.13
CA LEU A 307 -3.08 -3.24 -17.94
C LEU A 307 -2.03 -4.26 -18.37
N GLY A 308 -1.47 -5.01 -17.42
CA GLY A 308 -0.46 -6.02 -17.74
C GLY A 308 -0.96 -7.10 -18.68
N GLN A 309 -2.17 -7.62 -18.47
CA GLN A 309 -2.74 -8.63 -19.37
C GLN A 309 -2.94 -8.09 -20.79
N ALA A 310 -3.46 -6.87 -20.94
CA ALA A 310 -3.67 -6.28 -22.26
C ALA A 310 -2.38 -5.89 -22.99
N LEU A 311 -1.28 -5.72 -22.25
CA LEU A 311 0.06 -5.57 -22.79
C LEU A 311 0.74 -6.93 -23.09
N GLY A 312 0.08 -8.06 -22.78
CA GLY A 312 0.65 -9.40 -22.94
C GLY A 312 1.80 -9.68 -21.97
N MET A 313 1.78 -9.06 -20.78
CA MET A 313 2.82 -9.17 -19.77
C MET A 313 2.41 -10.08 -18.62
N ASP A 314 3.37 -10.82 -18.08
CA ASP A 314 3.25 -11.51 -16.81
C ASP A 314 3.27 -10.50 -15.66
N VAL A 315 2.14 -10.42 -14.96
CA VAL A 315 1.95 -9.49 -13.84
C VAL A 315 2.36 -10.17 -12.54
N PHE A 316 3.20 -9.49 -11.77
CA PHE A 316 3.62 -9.91 -10.44
C PHE A 316 3.25 -8.84 -9.42
N GLU A 317 2.78 -9.25 -8.24
CA GLU A 317 2.46 -8.37 -7.12
C GLU A 317 3.49 -8.55 -6.01
N ALA A 318 4.07 -7.45 -5.53
CA ALA A 318 4.92 -7.46 -4.34
C ALA A 318 4.12 -7.88 -3.10
N ILE A 319 4.69 -8.76 -2.29
CA ILE A 319 4.04 -9.25 -1.06
C ILE A 319 4.13 -8.17 0.02
N ILE A 320 3.06 -8.03 0.81
CA ILE A 320 2.97 -7.13 1.96
C ILE A 320 3.01 -7.99 3.22
N LEU A 321 3.96 -7.72 4.11
CA LEU A 321 3.99 -8.35 5.44
C LEU A 321 2.81 -7.84 6.29
N GLY A 322 2.05 -8.75 6.90
CA GLY A 322 0.90 -8.42 7.75
C GLY A 322 1.27 -7.89 9.15
N GLY A 323 2.51 -7.44 9.36
CA GLY A 323 3.03 -6.97 10.64
C GLY A 323 2.62 -5.53 10.98
N LYS A 324 2.55 -5.22 12.28
CA LYS A 324 2.29 -3.85 12.78
C LYS A 324 3.48 -2.89 12.61
N ASN A 325 4.69 -3.43 12.38
CA ASN A 325 5.89 -2.60 12.24
C ASN A 325 5.95 -2.01 10.82
N ARG A 326 5.69 -0.70 10.73
CA ARG A 326 5.62 0.03 9.46
C ARG A 326 6.97 0.07 8.73
N ASP A 327 8.07 0.17 9.46
CA ASP A 327 9.42 0.25 8.85
C ASP A 327 9.85 -1.11 8.28
N GLU A 328 9.51 -2.20 8.94
CA GLU A 328 9.72 -3.55 8.39
C GLU A 328 8.96 -3.77 7.08
N ASN A 329 7.70 -3.30 6.99
CA ASN A 329 6.90 -3.42 5.77
C ASN A 329 7.51 -2.64 4.59
N VAL A 330 8.06 -1.44 4.87
CA VAL A 330 8.75 -0.62 3.86
C VAL A 330 10.02 -1.33 3.36
N ASN A 331 10.83 -1.87 4.28
CA ASN A 331 12.06 -2.59 3.95
C ASN A 331 11.79 -3.84 3.12
N PHE A 332 10.75 -4.58 3.47
CA PHE A 332 10.37 -5.79 2.77
C PHE A 332 9.91 -5.50 1.33
N ARG A 333 9.17 -4.41 1.11
CA ARG A 333 8.77 -4.02 -0.25
C ARG A 333 9.96 -3.60 -1.10
N PHE A 334 10.92 -2.87 -0.53
CA PHE A 334 12.16 -2.53 -1.24
C PHE A 334 12.92 -3.80 -1.67
N ARG A 335 13.09 -4.77 -0.76
CA ARG A 335 13.68 -6.08 -1.08
C ARG A 335 12.93 -6.79 -2.20
N SER A 336 11.60 -6.69 -2.20
CA SER A 336 10.75 -7.28 -3.24
C SER A 336 11.02 -6.67 -4.61
N ILE A 337 11.23 -5.35 -4.68
CA ILE A 337 11.61 -4.66 -5.92
C ILE A 337 12.99 -5.11 -6.41
N VAL A 338 13.99 -5.13 -5.52
CA VAL A 338 15.36 -5.57 -5.86
C VAL A 338 15.36 -7.02 -6.34
N ALA A 339 14.69 -7.91 -5.60
CA ALA A 339 14.50 -9.32 -5.93
C ALA A 339 13.85 -9.49 -7.31
N PHE A 340 12.80 -8.72 -7.59
CA PHE A 340 12.10 -8.77 -8.86
C PHE A 340 12.99 -8.28 -10.02
N GLN A 341 13.72 -7.17 -9.83
CA GLN A 341 14.65 -6.67 -10.83
C GLN A 341 15.82 -7.61 -11.10
N ALA A 342 16.32 -8.33 -10.09
CA ALA A 342 17.38 -9.31 -10.27
C ALA A 342 16.91 -10.48 -11.15
N MET A 343 15.69 -10.97 -10.96
CA MET A 343 15.16 -12.10 -11.74
C MET A 343 14.57 -11.72 -13.08
N TYR A 344 13.85 -10.60 -13.16
CA TYR A 344 13.05 -10.21 -14.32
C TYR A 344 13.53 -8.93 -15.00
N GLY A 345 14.63 -8.31 -14.55
CA GLY A 345 15.15 -7.07 -15.15
C GLY A 345 15.56 -7.19 -16.63
N GLY A 346 15.84 -8.41 -17.13
CA GLY A 346 16.07 -8.66 -18.55
C GLY A 346 14.81 -9.05 -19.34
N THR A 347 13.68 -9.27 -18.67
CA THR A 347 12.48 -9.85 -19.25
C THR A 347 11.50 -8.76 -19.67
N ARG A 348 11.35 -8.54 -20.98
CA ARG A 348 10.42 -7.53 -21.51
C ARG A 348 8.94 -7.84 -21.21
N ALA A 349 8.57 -9.10 -21.03
CA ALA A 349 7.20 -9.49 -20.78
C ALA A 349 6.83 -9.55 -19.28
N ALA A 350 7.59 -8.90 -18.38
CA ALA A 350 7.32 -8.93 -16.94
C ALA A 350 6.98 -7.55 -16.38
N MET A 351 5.93 -7.48 -15.55
CA MET A 351 5.45 -6.27 -14.87
C MET A 351 5.37 -6.50 -13.36
N LEU A 352 5.83 -5.53 -12.57
CA LEU A 352 5.66 -5.53 -11.11
C LEU A 352 4.60 -4.53 -10.68
N VAL A 353 3.71 -4.93 -9.79
CA VAL A 353 2.74 -4.08 -9.11
C VAL A 353 3.16 -3.92 -7.65
N ILE A 354 3.35 -2.68 -7.22
CA ILE A 354 3.74 -2.28 -5.87
C ILE A 354 2.55 -1.56 -5.25
N ASP A 355 1.75 -2.31 -4.47
CA ASP A 355 0.56 -1.77 -3.82
C ASP A 355 0.90 -1.02 -2.53
N GLU A 356 0.04 -0.07 -2.14
CA GLU A 356 0.19 0.82 -0.98
C GLU A 356 1.56 1.53 -0.91
N ALA A 357 2.12 1.92 -2.05
CA ALA A 357 3.43 2.55 -2.17
C ALA A 357 3.61 3.86 -1.36
N ASP A 358 2.54 4.42 -0.79
CA ASP A 358 2.57 5.61 0.09
C ASP A 358 3.70 5.56 1.13
N ALA A 359 3.92 4.41 1.75
CA ALA A 359 4.92 4.25 2.80
C ALA A 359 6.36 4.25 2.26
N LEU A 360 6.57 3.76 1.03
CA LEU A 360 7.88 3.84 0.37
C LEU A 360 8.18 5.28 -0.05
N ILE A 361 7.18 5.96 -0.62
CA ILE A 361 7.38 7.27 -1.24
C ILE A 361 7.48 8.39 -0.19
N ASN A 362 6.62 8.39 0.85
CA ASN A 362 6.56 9.49 1.82
C ASN A 362 7.47 9.32 3.04
N ASN A 363 7.84 8.08 3.42
CA ASN A 363 8.41 7.77 4.73
C ASN A 363 9.87 7.32 4.68
N GLY A 364 10.64 7.76 3.68
CA GLY A 364 12.07 7.43 3.56
C GLY A 364 12.96 7.83 4.75
N GLN A 365 12.46 8.43 5.83
CA GLN A 365 13.32 9.08 6.82
C GLN A 365 13.88 8.17 7.92
N GLY A 366 13.24 7.05 8.28
CA GLY A 366 13.65 6.25 9.45
C GLY A 366 14.82 5.32 9.21
N PHE A 367 14.63 4.31 8.35
CA PHE A 367 15.65 3.29 8.06
C PHE A 367 16.51 3.65 6.84
N PHE A 368 15.96 4.22 5.77
CA PHE A 368 16.75 4.57 4.58
C PHE A 368 17.82 5.64 4.85
N ALA A 369 17.58 6.52 5.83
CA ALA A 369 18.61 7.44 6.31
C ALA A 369 19.77 6.70 7.00
N ALA A 370 19.46 5.67 7.81
CA ALA A 370 20.46 4.81 8.44
C ALA A 370 21.18 3.87 7.44
N LEU A 371 20.53 3.55 6.31
CA LEU A 371 21.07 2.68 5.27
C LEU A 371 22.03 3.37 4.29
N PHE A 372 21.77 4.63 3.95
CA PHE A 372 22.45 5.31 2.83
C PHE A 372 23.03 6.67 3.23
N GLY A 373 23.04 7.01 4.52
CA GLY A 373 23.72 8.19 5.06
C GLY A 373 23.06 9.54 4.72
N ASP A 374 21.83 9.53 4.21
CA ASP A 374 21.14 10.75 3.77
C ASP A 374 19.78 10.90 4.48
N THR A 375 19.54 12.06 5.07
CA THR A 375 18.37 12.40 5.92
C THR A 375 17.03 12.41 5.16
N GLN A 376 17.02 11.92 3.91
CA GLN A 376 15.91 11.90 2.97
C GLN A 376 15.91 10.54 2.23
N GLY A 377 15.21 9.50 2.70
CA GLY A 377 15.08 8.23 1.95
C GLY A 377 14.37 8.30 0.59
N LYS A 378 14.16 9.51 0.07
CA LYS A 378 13.83 9.81 -1.33
C LYS A 378 14.92 9.34 -2.30
N ALA A 379 16.20 9.41 -1.90
CA ALA A 379 17.32 9.00 -2.77
C ALA A 379 17.19 7.54 -3.24
N VAL A 380 16.66 6.67 -2.38
CA VAL A 380 16.55 5.23 -2.65
C VAL A 380 15.36 4.90 -3.53
N VAL A 381 14.21 5.53 -3.29
CA VAL A 381 13.05 5.41 -4.20
C VAL A 381 13.42 5.94 -5.59
N ASN A 382 14.10 7.08 -5.64
CA ASN A 382 14.63 7.65 -6.88
C ASN A 382 15.59 6.68 -7.58
N GLN A 383 16.51 6.05 -6.84
CA GLN A 383 17.39 5.03 -7.38
C GLN A 383 16.63 3.80 -7.92
N CYS A 384 15.61 3.32 -7.20
CA CYS A 384 14.76 2.22 -7.68
C CYS A 384 14.05 2.55 -9.00
N LEU A 385 13.54 3.78 -9.12
CA LEU A 385 12.88 4.28 -10.32
C LEU A 385 13.89 4.44 -11.46
N ASP A 386 15.07 5.00 -11.18
CA ASP A 386 16.14 5.24 -12.17
C ASP A 386 16.76 3.92 -12.69
N GLU A 387 16.90 2.90 -11.82
CA GLU A 387 17.45 1.59 -12.17
C GLU A 387 16.41 0.60 -12.73
N ALA A 388 15.14 0.98 -12.79
CA ALA A 388 14.07 0.12 -13.29
C ALA A 388 14.35 -0.34 -14.73
N ARG A 389 14.29 -1.66 -14.96
CA ARG A 389 14.49 -2.29 -16.29
C ARG A 389 13.23 -2.95 -16.86
N ASN A 390 12.17 -2.99 -16.06
CA ASN A 390 10.89 -3.60 -16.33
C ASN A 390 9.77 -2.57 -16.15
N VAL A 391 8.53 -2.95 -16.48
CA VAL A 391 7.38 -2.09 -16.20
C VAL A 391 7.01 -2.22 -14.73
N GLN A 392 6.96 -1.12 -14.01
CA GLN A 392 6.59 -1.06 -12.60
C GLN A 392 5.37 -0.16 -12.42
N VAL A 393 4.34 -0.67 -11.75
CA VAL A 393 3.13 0.07 -11.42
C VAL A 393 3.11 0.32 -9.92
N TRP A 394 3.23 1.58 -9.53
CA TRP A 394 3.23 2.04 -8.15
C TRP A 394 1.84 2.55 -7.80
N ILE A 395 1.23 2.03 -6.74
CA ILE A 395 -0.14 2.40 -6.34
C ILE A 395 -0.10 3.16 -5.03
N THR A 396 -0.64 4.38 -5.01
CA THR A 396 -0.72 5.24 -3.82
C THR A 396 -2.18 5.57 -3.51
N ASN A 397 -2.51 5.63 -2.22
CA ASN A 397 -3.83 6.05 -1.74
C ASN A 397 -3.93 7.54 -1.44
N ARG A 398 -2.81 8.25 -1.46
CA ARG A 398 -2.73 9.70 -1.25
C ARG A 398 -2.24 10.38 -2.52
N ASP A 399 -2.97 11.43 -2.90
CA ASP A 399 -2.67 12.27 -4.06
C ASP A 399 -1.78 13.46 -3.67
N GLU A 400 -1.64 13.69 -2.35
CA GLU A 400 -0.93 14.81 -1.73
C GLU A 400 0.36 14.32 -1.03
N GLY A 401 1.49 14.95 -1.34
CA GLY A 401 2.76 14.74 -0.62
C GLY A 401 3.90 14.12 -1.43
N LEU A 402 3.69 13.79 -2.71
CA LEU A 402 4.76 13.40 -3.61
C LEU A 402 5.67 14.61 -3.86
N ASP A 403 6.97 14.46 -3.60
CA ASP A 403 7.92 15.52 -3.89
C ASP A 403 8.21 15.63 -5.40
N ASP A 404 8.49 16.84 -5.87
CA ASP A 404 8.76 17.13 -7.27
C ASP A 404 9.91 16.30 -7.88
N SER A 405 10.88 15.86 -7.07
CA SER A 405 12.01 15.08 -7.56
C SER A 405 11.63 13.63 -7.87
N THR A 406 10.74 13.04 -7.07
CA THR A 406 10.18 11.69 -7.29
C THR A 406 9.17 11.70 -8.43
N CYS A 407 8.30 12.72 -8.50
CA CYS A 407 7.31 12.86 -9.58
C CYS A 407 7.93 12.83 -10.98
N ARG A 408 9.10 13.47 -11.18
CA ARG A 408 9.79 13.54 -12.48
C ARG A 408 10.31 12.20 -12.99
N ARG A 409 10.34 11.17 -12.16
CA ARG A 409 10.86 9.82 -12.49
C ARG A 409 9.77 8.81 -12.80
N PHE A 410 8.51 9.20 -12.63
CA PHE A 410 7.38 8.47 -13.19
C PHE A 410 7.19 8.90 -14.64
N ASP A 411 7.15 7.93 -15.55
CA ASP A 411 6.96 8.18 -16.98
C ASP A 411 5.50 8.56 -17.29
N TYR A 412 4.56 8.11 -16.46
CA TYR A 412 3.15 8.48 -16.56
C TYR A 412 2.43 8.38 -15.21
N VAL A 413 1.48 9.28 -14.96
CA VAL A 413 0.67 9.31 -13.75
C VAL A 413 -0.81 9.24 -14.12
N VAL A 414 -1.51 8.27 -13.53
CA VAL A 414 -2.96 8.12 -13.66
C VAL A 414 -3.62 8.47 -12.33
N ARG A 415 -4.54 9.43 -12.34
CA ARG A 415 -5.32 9.84 -11.16
C ARG A 415 -6.69 9.18 -11.18
N PHE A 416 -6.98 8.42 -10.13
CA PHE A 416 -8.25 7.76 -9.89
C PHE A 416 -9.09 8.63 -8.96
N GLN A 417 -10.35 8.83 -9.33
CA GLN A 417 -11.31 9.58 -8.54
C GLN A 417 -12.33 8.65 -7.91
N LYS A 418 -13.21 9.16 -7.05
CA LYS A 418 -14.36 8.34 -6.61
C LYS A 418 -15.30 8.15 -7.80
N PRO A 419 -15.73 6.91 -8.11
CA PRO A 419 -16.54 6.66 -9.30
C PRO A 419 -17.92 7.29 -9.16
N GLY A 420 -18.38 7.98 -10.21
CA GLY A 420 -19.74 8.52 -10.32
C GLY A 420 -20.81 7.42 -10.49
N VAL A 421 -22.10 7.80 -10.53
CA VAL A 421 -23.22 6.83 -10.62
C VAL A 421 -23.13 5.98 -11.88
N ALA A 422 -22.92 6.59 -13.05
CA ALA A 422 -22.80 5.89 -14.32
C ALA A 422 -21.64 4.87 -14.33
N GLN A 423 -20.51 5.24 -13.73
CA GLN A 423 -19.35 4.38 -13.62
C GLN A 423 -19.56 3.23 -12.63
N ARG A 424 -20.20 3.49 -11.48
CA ARG A 424 -20.60 2.43 -10.54
C ARG A 424 -21.55 1.43 -11.19
N ARG A 425 -22.54 1.91 -11.96
CA ARG A 425 -23.45 1.06 -12.74
C ARG A 425 -22.69 0.12 -13.67
N GLN A 426 -21.68 0.64 -14.37
CA GLN A 426 -20.83 -0.18 -15.23
C GLN A 426 -20.05 -1.25 -14.45
N PHE A 427 -19.50 -0.90 -13.28
CA PHE A 427 -18.85 -1.88 -12.40
C PHE A 427 -19.82 -2.97 -11.94
N TRP A 428 -21.05 -2.60 -11.56
CA TRP A 428 -22.09 -3.55 -11.19
C TRP A 428 -22.43 -4.52 -12.31
N HIS A 429 -22.67 -4.03 -13.54
CA HIS A 429 -22.95 -4.92 -14.67
C HIS A 429 -21.79 -5.89 -14.93
N THR A 430 -20.56 -5.38 -14.88
CA THR A 430 -19.36 -6.17 -15.14
C THR A 430 -19.14 -7.26 -14.09
N LEU A 431 -19.24 -6.91 -12.81
CA LEU A 431 -19.01 -7.86 -11.72
C LEU A 431 -20.19 -8.84 -11.58
N ARG A 432 -21.42 -8.41 -11.88
CA ARG A 432 -22.59 -9.28 -11.97
C ARG A 432 -22.39 -10.41 -12.98
N GLU A 433 -21.85 -10.10 -14.16
CA GLU A 433 -21.51 -11.09 -15.18
C GLU A 433 -20.38 -12.02 -14.69
N ARG A 434 -19.29 -11.44 -14.17
CA ARG A 434 -18.13 -12.19 -13.64
C ARG A 434 -18.52 -13.23 -12.60
N TYR A 435 -19.42 -12.88 -11.68
CA TYR A 435 -19.90 -13.76 -10.62
C TYR A 435 -21.14 -14.57 -10.98
N GLN A 436 -21.62 -14.49 -12.23
CA GLN A 436 -22.79 -15.23 -12.74
C GLN A 436 -24.09 -14.91 -11.97
N LEU A 437 -24.25 -13.67 -11.53
CA LEU A 437 -25.39 -13.20 -10.72
C LEU A 437 -26.46 -12.48 -11.56
N ALA A 438 -26.38 -12.55 -12.88
CA ALA A 438 -27.32 -11.87 -13.79
C ALA A 438 -28.79 -12.30 -13.61
N ALA A 439 -29.03 -13.56 -13.22
CA ALA A 439 -30.37 -14.08 -12.94
C ALA A 439 -30.97 -13.58 -11.60
N THR A 440 -30.11 -13.19 -10.65
CA THR A 440 -30.52 -12.78 -9.30
C THR A 440 -30.61 -11.26 -9.16
N LEU A 441 -29.69 -10.54 -9.81
CA LEU A 441 -29.58 -9.08 -9.80
C LEU A 441 -30.11 -8.49 -11.10
N SER A 442 -31.32 -7.92 -11.04
CA SER A 442 -31.93 -7.25 -12.20
C SER A 442 -31.21 -5.93 -12.51
N ASP A 443 -31.41 -5.39 -13.72
CA ASP A 443 -30.86 -4.08 -14.08
C ASP A 443 -31.43 -2.96 -13.18
N GLN A 444 -32.68 -3.08 -12.73
CA GLN A 444 -33.26 -2.14 -11.76
C GLN A 444 -32.54 -2.19 -10.39
N ASP A 445 -32.15 -3.38 -9.93
CA ASP A 445 -31.37 -3.52 -8.69
C ASP A 445 -29.98 -2.88 -8.85
N VAL A 446 -29.35 -3.07 -10.02
CA VAL A 446 -28.06 -2.45 -10.35
C VAL A 446 -28.15 -0.93 -10.35
N GLU A 447 -29.18 -0.37 -11.00
CA GLU A 447 -29.44 1.08 -10.99
C GLU A 447 -29.61 1.62 -9.57
N ARG A 448 -30.45 0.95 -8.78
CA ARG A 448 -30.70 1.30 -7.39
C ARG A 448 -29.41 1.28 -6.58
N PHE A 449 -28.65 0.18 -6.61
CA PHE A 449 -27.43 0.04 -5.82
C PHE A 449 -26.32 1.01 -6.27
N ALA A 450 -26.20 1.28 -7.57
CA ALA A 450 -25.25 2.25 -8.11
C ALA A 450 -25.58 3.68 -7.66
N ALA A 451 -26.87 4.04 -7.56
CA ALA A 451 -27.31 5.34 -7.08
C ALA A 451 -27.19 5.47 -5.55
N GLU A 452 -27.67 4.49 -4.79
CA GLU A 452 -27.78 4.54 -3.33
C GLU A 452 -26.44 4.36 -2.60
N PHE A 453 -25.51 3.56 -3.16
CA PHE A 453 -24.26 3.20 -2.48
C PHE A 453 -23.04 3.76 -3.23
N PRO A 454 -22.33 4.76 -2.68
CA PRO A 454 -21.05 5.24 -3.22
C PRO A 454 -19.89 4.25 -2.99
N ALA A 455 -20.07 2.99 -3.37
CA ALA A 455 -19.04 1.96 -3.31
C ALA A 455 -18.21 1.95 -4.61
N GLY A 456 -16.88 1.85 -4.47
CA GLY A 456 -16.00 1.61 -5.60
C GLY A 456 -15.92 0.13 -5.99
N VAL A 457 -15.17 -0.18 -7.06
CA VAL A 457 -15.05 -1.55 -7.63
C VAL A 457 -14.74 -2.59 -6.57
N GLY A 458 -13.79 -2.31 -5.67
CA GLY A 458 -13.37 -3.26 -4.63
C GLY A 458 -14.47 -3.60 -3.63
N GLY A 459 -15.29 -2.60 -3.25
CA GLY A 459 -16.41 -2.84 -2.33
C GLY A 459 -17.53 -3.66 -2.99
N ILE A 460 -17.81 -3.37 -4.26
CA ILE A 460 -18.80 -4.13 -5.06
C ILE A 460 -18.30 -5.58 -5.27
N ASP A 461 -17.01 -5.76 -5.60
CA ASP A 461 -16.39 -7.06 -5.82
C ASP A 461 -16.48 -7.94 -4.58
N VAL A 462 -16.10 -7.41 -3.41
CA VAL A 462 -16.20 -8.14 -2.13
C VAL A 462 -17.65 -8.53 -1.82
N ALA A 463 -18.61 -7.63 -2.03
CA ALA A 463 -20.02 -7.91 -1.78
C ALA A 463 -20.54 -9.05 -2.68
N LEU A 464 -20.29 -8.96 -3.99
CA LEU A 464 -20.78 -9.94 -4.96
C LEU A 464 -20.08 -11.29 -4.83
N ARG A 465 -18.78 -11.31 -4.54
CA ARG A 465 -18.03 -12.54 -4.28
C ARG A 465 -18.59 -13.32 -3.10
N ASN A 466 -18.92 -12.63 -2.01
CA ASN A 466 -19.48 -13.28 -0.82
C ASN A 466 -20.89 -13.83 -1.06
N VAL A 467 -21.67 -13.14 -1.89
CA VAL A 467 -23.04 -13.53 -2.23
C VAL A 467 -23.08 -14.69 -3.22
N GLN A 468 -22.11 -14.80 -4.13
CA GLN A 468 -22.04 -15.89 -5.12
C GLN A 468 -22.15 -17.27 -4.47
N ASN A 469 -21.44 -17.50 -3.37
CA ASN A 469 -21.47 -18.79 -2.67
C ASN A 469 -22.84 -19.06 -2.04
N LEU A 470 -23.51 -18.03 -1.53
CA LEU A 470 -24.82 -18.16 -0.88
C LEU A 470 -25.96 -18.38 -1.89
N VAL A 471 -25.84 -17.81 -3.10
CA VAL A 471 -26.77 -18.12 -4.20
C VAL A 471 -26.67 -19.61 -4.57
N ARG A 472 -25.45 -20.18 -4.57
CA ARG A 472 -25.25 -21.62 -4.82
C ARG A 472 -25.85 -22.50 -3.71
N GLU A 473 -25.94 -21.99 -2.49
CA GLU A 473 -26.59 -22.66 -1.35
C GLU A 473 -28.13 -22.49 -1.35
N GLY A 474 -28.71 -21.85 -2.37
CA GLY A 474 -30.17 -21.77 -2.55
C GLY A 474 -30.85 -20.66 -1.76
N TRP A 475 -30.12 -19.61 -1.35
CA TRP A 475 -30.73 -18.44 -0.72
C TRP A 475 -31.69 -17.70 -1.67
N ASP A 476 -32.78 -17.18 -1.12
CA ASP A 476 -33.81 -16.44 -1.86
C ASP A 476 -33.37 -15.00 -2.19
N ARG A 477 -33.88 -14.47 -3.31
CA ARG A 477 -33.52 -13.15 -3.84
C ARG A 477 -33.64 -12.01 -2.80
N PRO A 478 -34.72 -11.88 -2.01
CA PRO A 478 -34.83 -10.81 -1.01
C PRO A 478 -33.73 -10.85 0.05
N ARG A 479 -33.35 -12.05 0.53
CA ARG A 479 -32.25 -12.20 1.49
C ARG A 479 -30.90 -11.84 0.87
N ILE A 480 -30.70 -12.20 -0.38
CA ILE A 480 -29.48 -11.86 -1.14
C ILE A 480 -29.34 -10.34 -1.27
N LEU A 481 -30.39 -9.64 -1.71
CA LEU A 481 -30.38 -8.17 -1.84
C LEU A 481 -30.13 -7.48 -0.49
N GLY A 482 -30.79 -7.95 0.58
CA GLY A 482 -30.60 -7.41 1.93
C GLY A 482 -29.21 -7.70 2.54
N LEU A 483 -28.51 -8.74 2.07
CA LEU A 483 -27.12 -9.00 2.45
C LEU A 483 -26.15 -8.09 1.70
N ILE A 484 -26.35 -7.91 0.38
CA ILE A 484 -25.57 -6.97 -0.43
C ILE A 484 -25.61 -5.59 0.21
N GLU A 485 -26.80 -5.10 0.55
CA GLU A 485 -27.00 -3.83 1.24
C GLU A 485 -26.21 -3.76 2.55
N ARG A 486 -26.31 -4.77 3.41
CA ARG A 486 -25.56 -4.83 4.67
C ARG A 486 -24.04 -4.83 4.47
N LEU A 487 -23.54 -5.57 3.49
CA LEU A 487 -22.11 -5.62 3.17
C LEU A 487 -21.60 -4.27 2.66
N LEU A 488 -22.37 -3.60 1.80
CA LEU A 488 -22.03 -2.27 1.29
C LEU A 488 -22.04 -1.22 2.40
N VAL A 489 -23.06 -1.22 3.27
CA VAL A 489 -23.14 -0.33 4.45
C VAL A 489 -21.97 -0.58 5.41
N SER A 490 -21.65 -1.85 5.68
CA SER A 490 -20.51 -2.20 6.54
C SER A 490 -19.19 -1.72 5.95
N HIS A 491 -18.98 -1.93 4.64
CA HIS A 491 -17.79 -1.48 3.93
C HIS A 491 -17.66 0.06 3.93
N GLN A 492 -18.77 0.80 3.77
CA GLN A 492 -18.80 2.27 3.86
C GLN A 492 -18.37 2.79 5.22
N LYS A 493 -18.88 2.19 6.30
CA LYS A 493 -18.54 2.56 7.69
C LYS A 493 -17.05 2.39 7.97
N VAL A 494 -16.46 1.29 7.50
CA VAL A 494 -15.03 0.99 7.68
C VAL A 494 -14.14 1.96 6.89
N MET A 495 -14.55 2.34 5.67
CA MET A 495 -13.77 3.25 4.80
C MET A 495 -13.87 4.73 5.19
N GLY A 496 -14.56 5.07 6.29
CA GLY A 496 -14.74 6.45 6.72
C GLY A 496 -15.54 7.30 5.72
N ILE A 497 -16.26 6.67 4.79
CA ILE A 497 -17.18 7.36 3.88
C ILE A 497 -18.34 7.84 4.74
N ARG A 498 -18.31 9.12 5.15
CA ARG A 498 -19.39 9.79 5.90
C ARG A 498 -20.72 9.92 5.12
N GLN A 499 -20.85 9.24 3.98
CA GLN A 499 -22.09 9.13 3.23
C GLN A 499 -22.55 7.68 3.31
N GLY A 500 -23.35 7.37 4.33
CA GLY A 500 -24.26 6.23 4.26
C GLY A 500 -25.27 6.40 3.11
N PRO A 501 -26.16 5.43 2.87
CA PRO A 501 -27.28 5.62 1.95
C PRO A 501 -28.07 6.83 2.42
N ALA A 502 -27.92 7.98 1.75
CA ALA A 502 -28.60 9.24 2.00
C ALA A 502 -29.24 9.34 3.40
N ALA A 503 -28.42 9.24 4.45
CA ALA A 503 -28.91 9.41 5.81
C ALA A 503 -29.09 10.91 5.99
N ASP A 504 -30.34 11.37 5.83
CA ASP A 504 -30.90 12.57 6.44
C ASP A 504 -29.97 13.80 6.52
N THR A 505 -29.35 14.17 5.41
CA THR A 505 -29.29 15.60 5.13
C THR A 505 -30.64 15.92 4.49
N GLY A 506 -31.50 16.66 5.21
CA GLY A 506 -32.87 17.03 4.81
C GLY A 506 -32.98 17.88 3.53
N GLY A 507 -32.17 17.60 2.51
CA GLY A 507 -32.26 18.17 1.18
C GLY A 507 -33.23 17.38 0.31
N LEU A 508 -34.11 18.10 -0.38
CA LEU A 508 -35.02 17.56 -1.38
C LEU A 508 -34.26 16.66 -2.39
N ARG A 509 -34.83 15.48 -2.69
CA ARG A 509 -34.38 14.62 -3.80
C ARG A 509 -34.68 15.31 -5.14
N PRO A 510 -33.77 15.36 -6.13
CA PRO A 510 -33.97 16.21 -7.30
C PRO A 510 -34.94 15.66 -8.36
N GLY A 511 -35.50 14.46 -8.19
CA GLY A 511 -36.47 13.89 -9.15
C GLY A 511 -37.93 14.37 -9.02
N LEU A 512 -38.25 15.28 -8.09
CA LEU A 512 -39.62 15.41 -7.58
C LEU A 512 -40.29 16.79 -7.76
N ALA A 513 -39.56 17.86 -8.07
CA ALA A 513 -40.14 19.19 -8.35
C ALA A 513 -39.58 19.80 -9.63
N SER A 514 -40.45 20.24 -10.55
CA SER A 514 -40.04 20.86 -11.82
C SER A 514 -39.40 22.23 -11.56
N MET A 515 -38.30 22.55 -12.25
CA MET A 515 -37.58 23.83 -12.14
C MET A 515 -38.48 25.05 -12.36
N ASP A 516 -39.57 24.89 -13.13
CA ASP A 516 -40.52 25.95 -13.49
C ASP A 516 -41.38 26.42 -12.31
N GLN A 517 -41.34 25.71 -11.18
CA GLN A 517 -42.12 26.00 -9.98
C GLN A 517 -41.33 26.77 -8.91
N LEU A 518 -40.03 27.06 -9.15
CA LEU A 518 -39.23 27.87 -8.23
C LEU A 518 -39.58 29.36 -8.35
N GLY A 519 -39.58 30.08 -7.22
CA GLY A 519 -39.73 31.53 -7.19
C GLY A 519 -38.50 32.21 -7.77
N LEU A 520 -38.61 32.80 -8.97
CA LEU A 520 -37.51 33.51 -9.64
C LEU A 520 -37.90 34.96 -9.92
N LYS A 521 -37.05 35.92 -9.56
CA LYS A 521 -37.27 37.35 -9.86
C LYS A 521 -36.97 37.71 -11.32
N ASN A 522 -36.07 36.98 -11.97
CA ASN A 522 -35.57 37.26 -13.31
C ASN A 522 -35.78 36.08 -14.29
N PRO A 523 -37.04 35.75 -14.62
CA PRO A 523 -37.37 34.57 -15.43
C PRO A 523 -36.79 34.61 -16.86
N ASP A 524 -36.53 35.79 -17.42
CA ASP A 524 -35.88 35.92 -18.74
C ASP A 524 -34.43 35.43 -18.73
N GLN A 525 -33.69 35.72 -17.66
CA GLN A 525 -32.30 35.30 -17.52
C GLN A 525 -32.21 33.78 -17.29
N PHE A 526 -33.18 33.22 -16.56
CA PHE A 526 -33.32 31.79 -16.39
C PHE A 526 -33.63 31.07 -17.72
N ARG A 527 -34.55 31.60 -18.54
CA ARG A 527 -34.82 31.06 -19.88
C ARG A 527 -33.58 31.07 -20.79
N ARG A 528 -32.78 32.13 -20.75
CA ARG A 528 -31.51 32.20 -21.49
C ARG A 528 -30.48 31.18 -20.99
N LEU A 529 -30.43 30.94 -19.68
CA LEU A 529 -29.59 29.90 -19.10
C LEU A 529 -30.03 28.51 -19.57
N GLN A 530 -31.34 28.22 -19.57
CA GLN A 530 -31.87 26.96 -20.11
C GLN A 530 -31.51 26.77 -21.59
N GLN A 531 -31.61 27.83 -22.41
CA GLN A 531 -31.19 27.78 -23.82
C GLN A 531 -29.68 27.50 -23.98
N ALA A 532 -28.83 28.06 -23.11
CA ALA A 532 -27.39 27.81 -23.12
C ALA A 532 -27.03 26.38 -22.68
N LEU A 533 -27.86 25.75 -21.84
CA LEU A 533 -27.67 24.40 -21.31
C LEU A 533 -28.31 23.32 -22.19
N ALA A 534 -29.34 23.64 -22.97
CA ALA A 534 -30.07 22.68 -23.82
C ALA A 534 -29.18 21.80 -24.74
N PRO A 535 -28.11 22.33 -25.38
CA PRO A 535 -27.19 21.51 -26.18
C PRO A 535 -26.40 20.46 -25.38
N LEU A 536 -26.28 20.64 -24.06
CA LEU A 536 -25.56 19.73 -23.18
C LEU A 536 -26.44 18.57 -22.68
N GLU A 537 -27.75 18.79 -22.62
CA GLU A 537 -28.74 17.81 -22.11
C GLU A 537 -29.02 16.69 -23.12
N HIS A 538 -28.88 16.94 -24.42
CA HIS A 538 -29.23 15.99 -25.50
C HIS A 538 -28.08 15.01 -25.83
N ARG A 539 -26.99 15.01 -25.06
CA ARG A 539 -25.79 14.16 -25.28
C ARG A 539 -25.98 12.67 -24.97
N GLY A 540 -27.20 12.24 -24.61
CA GLY A 540 -27.55 10.85 -24.28
C GLY A 540 -27.96 9.94 -25.46
N THR A 541 -27.83 10.37 -26.72
CA THR A 541 -28.24 9.57 -27.90
C THR A 541 -27.06 9.15 -28.78
N GLY A 542 -26.32 8.10 -28.38
CA GLY A 542 -25.61 7.17 -29.27
C GLY A 542 -24.55 7.66 -30.28
N GLN A 543 -24.31 8.96 -30.46
CA GLN A 543 -23.27 9.50 -31.33
C GLN A 543 -22.01 9.81 -30.51
N ALA A 544 -20.86 9.34 -31.00
CA ALA A 544 -19.56 9.59 -30.40
C ALA A 544 -19.33 11.11 -30.22
N PRO A 545 -18.82 11.56 -29.07
CA PRO A 545 -18.71 12.98 -28.75
C PRO A 545 -17.70 13.69 -29.66
N ASP A 546 -18.16 14.72 -30.36
CA ASP A 546 -17.32 15.78 -30.94
C ASP A 546 -16.66 16.56 -29.79
N PRO A 547 -15.32 16.81 -29.78
CA PRO A 547 -14.59 17.36 -28.64
C PRO A 547 -14.79 18.89 -28.46
N ALA A 548 -16.04 19.34 -28.39
CA ALA A 548 -16.37 20.69 -27.96
C ALA A 548 -16.46 20.74 -26.42
N ALA A 549 -15.47 21.40 -25.82
CA ALA A 549 -15.34 21.71 -24.40
C ALA A 549 -16.67 22.11 -23.75
N LEU A 550 -16.83 21.80 -22.45
CA LEU A 550 -17.90 22.38 -21.65
C LEU A 550 -17.96 23.89 -21.92
N PRO A 551 -19.14 24.47 -22.22
CA PRO A 551 -19.24 25.90 -22.36
C PRO A 551 -18.82 26.53 -21.04
N ARG A 552 -17.95 27.54 -21.11
CA ARG A 552 -17.46 28.27 -19.95
C ARG A 552 -18.59 29.08 -19.33
N LEU A 553 -19.37 28.43 -18.47
CA LEU A 553 -20.54 29.02 -17.83
C LEU A 553 -20.20 29.35 -16.38
N ARG A 554 -20.44 30.61 -16.01
CA ARG A 554 -20.25 31.12 -14.65
C ARG A 554 -21.58 31.67 -14.18
N ILE A 555 -22.18 31.00 -13.20
CA ILE A 555 -23.54 31.24 -12.75
C ILE A 555 -23.50 31.65 -11.28
N LEU A 556 -24.07 32.81 -10.96
CA LEU A 556 -24.27 33.27 -9.59
C LEU A 556 -25.73 33.07 -9.20
N LEU A 557 -25.97 32.30 -8.15
CA LEU A 557 -27.29 32.08 -7.56
C LEU A 557 -27.42 32.99 -6.33
N GLN A 558 -28.30 33.97 -6.40
CA GLN A 558 -28.56 34.91 -5.31
C GLN A 558 -29.99 34.74 -4.83
N GLY A 559 -30.26 34.98 -3.56
CA GLY A 559 -31.62 34.95 -3.06
C GLY A 559 -31.66 34.69 -1.56
N LYS A 560 -32.84 34.73 -0.97
CA LYS A 560 -32.99 34.52 0.47
C LYS A 560 -32.63 33.06 0.88
N PRO A 561 -32.23 32.80 2.14
CA PRO A 561 -32.01 31.44 2.63
C PRO A 561 -33.23 30.54 2.40
N GLY A 562 -33.00 29.25 2.11
CA GLY A 562 -34.08 28.27 1.95
C GLY A 562 -34.84 28.31 0.62
N THR A 563 -34.50 29.21 -0.31
CA THR A 563 -35.16 29.36 -1.63
C THR A 563 -34.80 28.29 -2.67
N GLY A 564 -33.98 27.31 -2.32
CA GLY A 564 -33.67 26.16 -3.20
C GLY A 564 -32.44 26.30 -4.08
N LYS A 565 -31.51 27.22 -3.79
CA LYS A 565 -30.25 27.40 -4.56
C LYS A 565 -29.41 26.11 -4.65
N THR A 566 -29.11 25.46 -3.51
CA THR A 566 -28.36 24.20 -3.47
C THR A 566 -29.12 23.05 -4.15
N PHE A 567 -30.46 23.04 -4.03
CA PHE A 567 -31.32 22.06 -4.70
C PHE A 567 -31.27 22.20 -6.22
N PHE A 568 -31.34 23.42 -6.72
CA PHE A 568 -31.22 23.74 -8.15
C PHE A 568 -29.94 23.19 -8.75
N VAL A 569 -28.80 23.36 -8.06
CA VAL A 569 -27.51 22.88 -8.55
C VAL A 569 -27.45 21.36 -8.63
N ARG A 570 -27.96 20.67 -7.61
CA ARG A 570 -28.03 19.20 -7.61
C ARG A 570 -28.90 18.68 -8.75
N HIS A 571 -30.06 19.29 -8.94
CA HIS A 571 -30.96 18.96 -10.05
C HIS A 571 -30.29 19.21 -11.42
N LEU A 572 -29.57 20.32 -11.56
CA LEU A 572 -28.85 20.64 -12.79
C LEU A 572 -27.75 19.62 -13.10
N ALA A 573 -26.99 19.19 -12.09
CA ALA A 573 -25.95 18.17 -12.27
C ALA A 573 -26.52 16.82 -12.73
N GLU A 574 -27.64 16.38 -12.12
CA GLU A 574 -28.36 15.18 -12.55
C GLU A 574 -28.89 15.29 -13.97
N ARG A 575 -29.51 16.44 -14.31
CA ARG A 575 -30.06 16.68 -15.65
C ARG A 575 -29.00 16.73 -16.75
N LEU A 576 -27.78 17.16 -16.42
CA LEU A 576 -26.65 17.18 -17.34
C LEU A 576 -25.86 15.86 -17.38
N ASP A 577 -26.21 14.88 -16.52
CA ASP A 577 -25.46 13.64 -16.28
C ASP A 577 -23.97 13.89 -15.99
N ARG A 578 -23.70 14.85 -15.10
CA ARG A 578 -22.34 15.26 -14.74
C ARG A 578 -22.11 15.17 -13.23
N PRO A 579 -20.89 14.81 -12.77
CA PRO A 579 -20.58 14.84 -11.35
C PRO A 579 -20.60 16.28 -10.81
N LEU A 580 -20.84 16.42 -9.51
CA LEU A 580 -20.95 17.71 -8.83
C LEU A 580 -19.95 17.78 -7.67
N VAL A 581 -19.03 18.74 -7.74
CA VAL A 581 -18.10 19.09 -6.66
C VAL A 581 -18.72 20.23 -5.86
N ILE A 582 -19.04 19.98 -4.59
CA ILE A 582 -19.60 20.99 -3.67
C ILE A 582 -18.53 21.37 -2.66
N LYS A 583 -18.25 22.68 -2.54
CA LYS A 583 -17.41 23.24 -1.46
C LYS A 583 -18.17 24.39 -0.79
N THR A 584 -18.15 24.45 0.52
CA THR A 584 -18.62 25.61 1.29
C THR A 584 -17.46 26.58 1.56
N ALA A 585 -17.75 27.82 1.96
CA ALA A 585 -16.71 28.73 2.42
C ALA A 585 -15.87 28.13 3.57
N ALA A 586 -16.49 27.38 4.48
CA ALA A 586 -15.80 26.72 5.58
C ALA A 586 -14.84 25.61 5.13
N ASP A 587 -15.14 24.90 4.04
CA ASP A 587 -14.27 23.85 3.50
C ASP A 587 -12.98 24.42 2.88
N LEU A 588 -13.02 25.68 2.45
CA LEU A 588 -11.93 26.34 1.74
C LEU A 588 -11.09 27.25 2.65
N LEU A 589 -11.68 27.83 3.69
CA LEU A 589 -11.00 28.73 4.62
C LEU A 589 -10.03 27.96 5.54
N ASN A 590 -8.76 28.36 5.53
CA ASN A 590 -7.73 27.80 6.40
C ASN A 590 -7.01 28.91 7.20
N PRO A 591 -6.68 28.70 8.49
CA PRO A 591 -6.00 29.70 9.33
C PRO A 591 -4.54 29.98 8.91
N TYR A 592 -3.93 29.12 8.11
CA TYR A 592 -2.55 29.30 7.61
C TYR A 592 -2.55 30.05 6.26
N VAL A 593 -1.76 31.13 6.19
CA VAL A 593 -1.63 31.96 4.97
C VAL A 593 -1.13 31.11 3.79
N GLY A 594 -1.80 31.20 2.63
CA GLY A 594 -1.45 30.45 1.42
C GLY A 594 -2.18 29.11 1.28
N MET A 595 -2.72 28.54 2.36
CA MET A 595 -3.44 27.26 2.29
C MET A 595 -4.83 27.40 1.69
N THR A 596 -5.54 28.49 1.97
CA THR A 596 -6.85 28.77 1.36
C THR A 596 -6.74 28.91 -0.16
N GLU A 597 -5.74 29.64 -0.64
CA GLU A 597 -5.45 29.80 -2.07
C GLU A 597 -5.18 28.45 -2.75
N ARG A 598 -4.43 27.57 -2.08
CA ARG A 598 -4.17 26.22 -2.54
C ARG A 598 -5.46 25.38 -2.62
N LEU A 599 -6.28 25.40 -1.58
CA LEU A 599 -7.55 24.66 -1.54
C LEU A 599 -8.54 25.13 -2.61
N ILE A 600 -8.55 26.44 -2.91
CA ILE A 600 -9.33 26.99 -4.02
C ILE A 600 -8.85 26.37 -5.33
N ARG A 601 -7.53 26.42 -5.61
CA ARG A 601 -6.98 25.87 -6.85
C ARG A 601 -7.26 24.37 -7.00
N GLU A 602 -7.05 23.60 -5.93
CA GLU A 602 -7.33 22.17 -5.90
C GLU A 602 -8.81 21.87 -6.17
N ALA A 603 -9.75 22.70 -5.70
CA ALA A 603 -11.17 22.53 -5.99
C ALA A 603 -11.52 22.75 -7.48
N PHE A 604 -10.85 23.71 -8.15
CA PHE A 604 -11.01 23.93 -9.59
C PHE A 604 -10.34 22.81 -10.40
N GLU A 605 -9.14 22.38 -10.03
CA GLU A 605 -8.44 21.26 -10.67
C GLU A 605 -9.20 19.94 -10.51
N GLU A 606 -9.77 19.67 -9.33
CA GLU A 606 -10.63 18.52 -9.05
C GLU A 606 -11.84 18.49 -10.01
N ALA A 607 -12.52 19.64 -10.15
CA ALA A 607 -13.68 19.75 -11.03
C ALA A 607 -13.33 19.65 -12.52
N GLU A 608 -12.18 20.21 -12.94
CA GLU A 608 -11.70 20.15 -14.31
C GLU A 608 -11.34 18.72 -14.69
N ALA A 609 -10.55 18.03 -13.86
CA ALA A 609 -10.13 16.65 -14.09
C ALA A 609 -11.33 15.68 -14.12
N GLY A 610 -12.38 15.96 -13.33
CA GLY A 610 -13.60 15.16 -13.29
C GLY A 610 -14.68 15.54 -14.31
N GLU A 611 -14.42 16.49 -15.21
CA GLU A 611 -15.43 17.12 -16.10
C GLU A 611 -16.75 17.44 -15.36
N SER A 612 -16.61 17.97 -14.13
CA SER A 612 -17.68 18.11 -13.14
C SER A 612 -18.21 19.54 -13.07
N LEU A 613 -19.43 19.70 -12.58
CA LEU A 613 -19.93 21.00 -12.15
C LEU A 613 -19.22 21.36 -10.85
N LEU A 614 -18.70 22.58 -10.77
CA LEU A 614 -18.13 23.10 -9.53
C LEU A 614 -19.14 24.03 -8.86
N PHE A 615 -19.50 23.76 -7.62
CA PHE A 615 -20.44 24.55 -6.85
C PHE A 615 -19.86 25.04 -5.53
N PHE A 616 -19.80 26.36 -5.38
CA PHE A 616 -19.43 27.02 -4.13
C PHE A 616 -20.69 27.52 -3.41
N ASP A 617 -21.01 26.93 -2.27
CA ASP A 617 -22.10 27.40 -1.41
C ASP A 617 -21.57 28.43 -0.40
N GLU A 618 -22.41 29.39 -0.03
CA GLU A 618 -22.09 30.47 0.91
C GLU A 618 -20.83 31.27 0.52
N ILE A 619 -20.70 31.62 -0.77
CA ILE A 619 -19.50 32.28 -1.30
C ILE A 619 -19.24 33.66 -0.67
N ASP A 620 -20.23 34.27 -0.02
CA ASP A 620 -20.08 35.50 0.77
C ASP A 620 -19.12 35.35 1.97
N GLY A 621 -18.86 34.13 2.42
CA GLY A 621 -17.79 33.85 3.38
C GLY A 621 -16.38 34.07 2.80
N LEU A 622 -16.21 33.93 1.48
CA LEU A 622 -14.93 34.09 0.76
C LEU A 622 -14.84 35.41 -0.01
N MET A 623 -15.95 35.93 -0.55
CA MET A 623 -16.02 37.10 -1.42
C MET A 623 -16.58 38.34 -0.72
N ARG A 624 -16.09 38.68 0.47
CA ARG A 624 -16.46 39.94 1.13
C ARG A 624 -15.90 41.14 0.36
N SER A 625 -16.63 42.27 0.39
CA SER A 625 -16.19 43.51 -0.24
C SER A 625 -14.77 43.89 0.17
N ARG A 626 -13.89 44.12 -0.82
CA ARG A 626 -12.48 44.49 -0.63
C ARG A 626 -12.31 45.77 0.19
N ALA A 627 -13.31 46.67 0.16
CA ALA A 627 -13.32 47.92 0.91
C ALA A 627 -13.58 47.71 2.42
N LEU A 628 -14.14 46.55 2.81
CA LEU A 628 -14.40 46.15 4.19
C LEU A 628 -13.37 45.11 4.68
N ALA A 629 -12.40 44.74 3.85
CA ALA A 629 -11.36 43.77 4.19
C ALA A 629 -10.37 44.39 5.19
N SER A 630 -10.14 43.70 6.31
CA SER A 630 -9.28 44.18 7.39
C SER A 630 -7.87 43.63 7.32
N ARG A 631 -7.66 42.54 6.56
CA ARG A 631 -6.39 41.81 6.48
C ARG A 631 -5.97 41.57 5.03
N SER A 632 -4.66 41.65 4.76
CA SER A 632 -4.10 41.50 3.41
C SER A 632 -4.38 40.14 2.77
N TRP A 633 -4.50 39.07 3.56
CA TRP A 633 -4.79 37.72 3.07
C TRP A 633 -6.23 37.55 2.57
N GLU A 634 -7.18 38.37 3.01
CA GLU A 634 -8.57 38.34 2.50
C GLU A 634 -8.60 38.77 1.01
N VAL A 635 -7.66 39.64 0.62
CA VAL A 635 -7.53 40.14 -0.76
C VAL A 635 -6.86 39.11 -1.68
N THR A 636 -5.87 38.35 -1.17
CA THR A 636 -5.15 37.33 -1.96
C THR A 636 -6.05 36.16 -2.31
N GLN A 637 -6.85 35.68 -1.36
CA GLN A 637 -7.81 34.60 -1.56
C GLN A 637 -8.87 34.94 -2.61
N VAL A 638 -9.42 36.16 -2.55
CA VAL A 638 -10.39 36.64 -3.55
C VAL A 638 -9.74 36.71 -4.94
N ASN A 639 -8.50 37.19 -5.05
CA ASN A 639 -7.81 37.28 -6.34
C ASN A 639 -7.52 35.90 -6.95
N GLU A 640 -7.10 34.93 -6.14
CA GLU A 640 -6.88 33.55 -6.59
C GLU A 640 -8.19 32.93 -7.11
N LEU A 641 -9.28 33.10 -6.35
CA LEU A 641 -10.60 32.62 -6.74
C LEU A 641 -11.05 33.20 -8.09
N LEU A 642 -10.88 34.51 -8.29
CA LEU A 642 -11.24 35.16 -9.56
C LEU A 642 -10.37 34.68 -10.72
N THR A 643 -9.08 34.43 -10.47
CA THR A 643 -8.13 33.90 -11.46
C THR A 643 -8.52 32.47 -11.87
N CYS A 644 -8.83 31.61 -10.90
CA CYS A 644 -9.30 30.25 -11.16
C CYS A 644 -10.63 30.25 -11.92
N MET A 645 -11.58 31.10 -11.52
CA MET A 645 -12.87 31.26 -12.21
C MET A 645 -12.74 31.70 -13.67
N GLU A 646 -11.76 32.54 -14.01
CA GLU A 646 -11.53 33.00 -15.39
C GLU A 646 -10.92 31.91 -16.28
N ASN A 647 -10.05 31.08 -15.71
CA ASN A 647 -9.32 30.04 -16.43
C ASN A 647 -10.08 28.71 -16.50
N PHE A 648 -11.06 28.48 -15.63
CA PHE A 648 -11.80 27.22 -15.55
C PHE A 648 -12.58 26.91 -16.84
N PRO A 649 -12.25 25.81 -17.56
CA PRO A 649 -12.89 25.43 -18.81
C PRO A 649 -14.17 24.59 -18.57
N GLY A 650 -15.01 24.98 -17.61
CA GLY A 650 -16.19 24.22 -17.18
C GLY A 650 -17.37 25.08 -16.72
N ILE A 651 -18.33 24.44 -16.03
CA ILE A 651 -19.51 25.09 -15.46
C ILE A 651 -19.25 25.35 -13.97
N PHE A 652 -19.10 26.62 -13.61
CA PHE A 652 -18.94 27.09 -12.24
C PHE A 652 -20.23 27.75 -11.74
N LEU A 653 -20.71 27.29 -10.59
CA LEU A 653 -21.86 27.85 -9.88
C LEU A 653 -21.43 28.36 -8.50
N ALA A 654 -21.94 29.51 -8.11
CA ALA A 654 -21.75 30.05 -6.77
C ALA A 654 -23.10 30.45 -6.18
N ALA A 655 -23.36 30.14 -4.91
CA ALA A 655 -24.56 30.60 -4.20
C ALA A 655 -24.21 31.60 -3.10
N THR A 656 -25.06 32.60 -2.94
CA THR A 656 -25.00 33.53 -1.81
C THR A 656 -26.41 33.86 -1.28
N ASN A 657 -26.49 34.08 0.02
CA ASN A 657 -27.70 34.59 0.67
C ASN A 657 -27.72 36.13 0.76
N CYS A 658 -26.56 36.77 0.61
CA CYS A 658 -26.37 38.21 0.83
C CYS A 658 -25.69 38.85 -0.39
N GLY A 659 -26.41 38.90 -1.52
CA GLY A 659 -25.87 39.42 -2.78
C GLY A 659 -25.35 40.86 -2.72
N GLU A 660 -25.89 41.67 -1.80
CA GLU A 660 -25.48 43.07 -1.56
C GLU A 660 -24.09 43.22 -0.93
N MET A 661 -23.59 42.17 -0.25
CA MET A 661 -22.28 42.19 0.42
C MET A 661 -21.11 41.75 -0.46
N LEU A 662 -21.39 41.27 -1.68
CA LEU A 662 -20.37 40.81 -2.62
C LEU A 662 -19.65 41.99 -3.28
N ASP A 663 -18.34 41.81 -3.51
CA ASP A 663 -17.52 42.76 -4.26
C ASP A 663 -18.08 42.98 -5.69
N PRO A 664 -18.41 44.24 -6.10
CA PRO A 664 -18.94 44.52 -7.43
C PRO A 664 -18.04 44.03 -8.58
N ALA A 665 -16.71 43.98 -8.38
CA ALA A 665 -15.77 43.48 -9.38
C ALA A 665 -15.85 41.95 -9.55
N SER A 666 -16.20 41.21 -8.50
CA SER A 666 -16.44 39.76 -8.54
C SER A 666 -17.77 39.45 -9.24
N VAL A 667 -18.81 40.22 -8.94
CA VAL A 667 -20.15 40.05 -9.53
C VAL A 667 -20.15 40.24 -11.06
N ARG A 668 -19.26 41.08 -11.61
CA ARG A 668 -19.11 41.32 -13.05
C ARG A 668 -18.56 40.11 -13.83
N ARG A 669 -17.86 39.18 -13.17
CA ARG A 669 -17.25 38.00 -13.83
C ARG A 669 -18.20 36.82 -14.00
N PHE A 670 -19.38 36.88 -13.39
CA PHE A 670 -20.45 35.91 -13.60
C PHE A 670 -21.28 36.30 -14.83
N GLY A 671 -21.38 35.39 -15.80
CA GLY A 671 -22.14 35.60 -17.03
C GLY A 671 -23.65 35.50 -16.81
N PHE A 672 -24.09 34.63 -15.91
CA PHE A 672 -25.49 34.49 -15.51
C PHE A 672 -25.65 34.77 -14.02
N LYS A 673 -26.72 35.49 -13.66
CA LYS A 673 -27.10 35.83 -12.29
C LYS A 673 -28.54 35.42 -12.12
N ILE A 674 -28.85 34.48 -11.25
CA ILE A 674 -30.21 33.99 -11.05
C ILE A 674 -30.66 34.41 -9.66
N GLU A 675 -31.76 35.14 -9.59
CA GLU A 675 -32.31 35.66 -8.35
C GLU A 675 -33.51 34.81 -7.91
N PHE A 676 -33.31 34.06 -6.83
CA PHE A 676 -34.30 33.24 -6.17
C PHE A 676 -35.08 34.07 -5.15
N ASP A 677 -36.40 33.91 -5.19
CA ASP A 677 -37.34 34.44 -4.21
C ASP A 677 -38.19 33.31 -3.62
N TYR A 678 -39.10 33.68 -2.73
CA TYR A 678 -40.12 32.77 -2.24
C TYR A 678 -40.97 32.19 -3.36
N LEU A 679 -41.53 30.99 -3.13
CA LEU A 679 -42.44 30.34 -4.05
C LEU A 679 -43.63 31.25 -4.34
N LYS A 680 -44.08 31.21 -5.59
CA LYS A 680 -45.36 31.80 -5.95
C LYS A 680 -46.48 30.95 -5.34
N PRO A 681 -47.60 31.55 -4.88
CA PRO A 681 -48.65 30.82 -4.20
C PRO A 681 -49.19 29.60 -4.96
N ASP A 682 -49.32 29.72 -6.27
CA ASP A 682 -49.74 28.69 -7.22
C ASP A 682 -48.80 27.47 -7.26
N ALA A 683 -47.53 27.60 -6.88
CA ALA A 683 -46.58 26.50 -6.80
C ALA A 683 -46.63 25.72 -5.47
N ASN A 684 -47.15 26.32 -4.38
CA ASN A 684 -47.15 25.70 -3.05
C ASN A 684 -47.88 24.35 -2.98
N PRO A 685 -49.06 24.16 -3.61
CA PRO A 685 -49.75 22.87 -3.58
C PRO A 685 -48.92 21.74 -4.21
N ALA A 686 -48.18 22.04 -5.28
CA ALA A 686 -47.30 21.09 -5.94
C ALA A 686 -46.13 20.67 -5.04
N PHE A 687 -45.48 21.64 -4.37
CA PHE A 687 -44.42 21.35 -3.39
C PHE A 687 -44.94 20.55 -2.19
N TYR A 688 -46.14 20.88 -1.68
CA TYR A 688 -46.77 20.13 -0.60
C TYR A 688 -47.06 18.67 -0.99
N HIS A 689 -47.70 18.46 -2.14
CA HIS A 689 -48.01 17.13 -2.65
C HIS A 689 -46.74 16.28 -2.81
N THR A 690 -45.68 16.91 -3.30
CA THR A 690 -44.40 16.26 -3.58
C THR A 690 -43.64 15.87 -2.31
N LEU A 691 -43.60 16.75 -1.30
CA LEU A 691 -42.70 16.60 -0.16
C LEU A 691 -43.36 16.13 1.13
N LEU A 692 -44.64 16.45 1.32
CA LEU A 692 -45.34 16.30 2.60
C LEU A 692 -46.53 15.35 2.55
N ALA A 693 -47.23 15.24 1.41
CA ALA A 693 -48.44 14.41 1.33
C ALA A 693 -48.19 12.92 1.65
N ALA A 694 -47.03 12.38 1.29
CA ALA A 694 -46.66 11.00 1.58
C ALA A 694 -46.40 10.69 3.07
N LEU A 695 -46.40 11.70 3.95
CA LEU A 695 -46.21 11.51 5.39
C LEU A 695 -47.52 11.21 6.15
N VAL A 696 -48.68 11.41 5.51
CA VAL A 696 -50.00 11.27 6.13
C VAL A 696 -50.87 10.34 5.27
N ASP A 697 -51.73 9.56 5.91
CA ASP A 697 -52.66 8.69 5.22
C ASP A 697 -53.80 9.47 4.56
N GLY A 698 -54.05 9.17 3.29
CA GLY A 698 -55.12 9.77 2.49
C GLY A 698 -54.66 10.93 1.61
N PRO A 699 -55.47 11.31 0.61
CA PRO A 699 -55.15 12.42 -0.28
C PRO A 699 -55.28 13.77 0.44
N PRO A 700 -54.46 14.77 0.08
CA PRO A 700 -54.58 16.12 0.66
C PRO A 700 -55.99 16.69 0.37
N PRO A 701 -56.70 17.20 1.39
CA PRO A 701 -58.02 17.79 1.21
C PRO A 701 -58.01 18.93 0.19
N ALA A 702 -59.06 19.05 -0.65
CA ALA A 702 -59.15 20.13 -1.63
C ALA A 702 -59.07 21.54 -0.99
N ALA A 703 -59.61 21.68 0.23
CA ALA A 703 -59.52 22.91 1.02
C ALA A 703 -58.07 23.27 1.40
N LEU A 704 -57.21 22.29 1.62
CA LEU A 704 -55.80 22.50 1.93
C LEU A 704 -55.03 23.00 0.71
N ALA A 705 -55.27 22.40 -0.46
CA ALA A 705 -54.66 22.86 -1.71
C ALA A 705 -55.07 24.31 -2.03
N ALA A 706 -56.36 24.65 -1.86
CA ALA A 706 -56.86 26.01 -2.02
C ALA A 706 -56.20 26.98 -1.03
N ARG A 707 -56.01 26.57 0.24
CA ARG A 707 -55.35 27.39 1.25
C ARG A 707 -53.87 27.60 0.92
N LEU A 708 -53.13 26.56 0.56
CA LEU A 708 -51.73 26.65 0.14
C LEU A 708 -51.53 27.56 -1.07
N ALA A 709 -52.48 27.54 -2.02
CA ALA A 709 -52.49 28.40 -3.21
C ALA A 709 -52.68 29.89 -2.92
N THR A 710 -52.97 30.28 -1.67
CA THR A 710 -53.10 31.67 -1.23
C THR A 710 -51.97 32.14 -0.29
N LEU A 711 -51.04 31.25 0.07
CA LEU A 711 -49.97 31.56 1.01
C LEU A 711 -48.73 32.12 0.31
N ASP A 712 -48.43 33.39 0.52
CA ASP A 712 -47.16 33.99 0.07
C ASP A 712 -46.00 33.71 1.02
N GLY A 713 -44.76 33.82 0.54
CA GLY A 713 -43.57 33.85 1.42
C GLY A 713 -43.11 32.49 1.95
N LEU A 714 -43.62 31.40 1.37
CA LEU A 714 -43.10 30.05 1.61
C LEU A 714 -41.86 29.79 0.74
N ALA A 715 -40.85 29.15 1.30
CA ALA A 715 -39.65 28.71 0.60
C ALA A 715 -39.63 27.17 0.53
N PRO A 716 -38.97 26.57 -0.49
CA PRO A 716 -38.78 25.11 -0.53
C PRO A 716 -38.15 24.53 0.75
N GLY A 717 -37.29 25.31 1.41
CA GLY A 717 -36.67 24.96 2.68
C GLY A 717 -37.67 24.72 3.82
N ASP A 718 -38.85 25.33 3.78
CA ASP A 718 -39.88 25.21 4.83
C ASP A 718 -40.50 23.83 4.78
N PHE A 719 -40.83 23.40 3.55
CA PHE A 719 -41.36 22.07 3.30
C PHE A 719 -40.34 21.01 3.69
N ALA A 720 -39.05 21.26 3.43
CA ALA A 720 -37.97 20.38 3.87
C ALA A 720 -37.84 20.33 5.40
N ALA A 721 -37.87 21.48 6.08
CA ALA A 721 -37.80 21.57 7.54
C ALA A 721 -38.99 20.88 8.22
N VAL A 722 -40.21 21.11 7.73
CA VAL A 722 -41.42 20.42 8.19
C VAL A 722 -41.31 18.93 7.94
N ARG A 723 -40.89 18.50 6.74
CA ARG A 723 -40.66 17.08 6.45
C ARG A 723 -39.67 16.46 7.44
N GLN A 724 -38.54 17.12 7.69
CA GLN A 724 -37.52 16.63 8.61
C GLN A 724 -38.04 16.54 10.06
N ARG A 725 -38.89 17.48 10.48
CA ARG A 725 -39.50 17.51 11.81
C ARG A 725 -40.52 16.38 12.01
N PHE A 726 -41.34 16.10 11.00
CA PHE A 726 -42.46 15.16 11.10
C PHE A 726 -42.14 13.74 10.60
N ALA A 727 -41.18 13.55 9.69
CA ALA A 727 -40.78 12.23 9.18
C ALA A 727 -40.36 11.19 10.25
N PRO A 728 -39.66 11.54 11.35
CA PRO A 728 -39.29 10.56 12.38
C PRO A 728 -40.42 10.21 13.35
N LEU A 729 -41.58 10.88 13.27
CA LEU A 729 -42.71 10.62 14.17
C LEU A 729 -43.45 9.33 13.75
N PRO A 730 -44.13 8.64 14.70
CA PRO A 730 -44.89 7.44 14.39
C PRO A 730 -45.94 7.67 13.30
N TRP A 731 -46.07 6.72 12.38
CA TRP A 731 -47.08 6.78 11.32
C TRP A 731 -48.49 6.92 11.90
N GLY A 732 -49.27 7.85 11.35
CA GLY A 732 -50.63 8.17 11.81
C GLY A 732 -50.71 9.07 13.04
N SER A 733 -49.59 9.57 13.59
CA SER A 733 -49.60 10.43 14.79
C SER A 733 -49.81 11.93 14.49
N PHE A 734 -49.99 12.31 13.22
CA PHE A 734 -50.18 13.69 12.78
C PHE A 734 -50.96 13.74 11.47
N THR A 735 -51.57 14.88 11.19
CA THR A 735 -52.52 15.10 10.09
C THR A 735 -52.00 16.12 9.09
N HIS A 736 -52.72 16.28 7.98
CA HIS A 736 -52.44 17.34 7.01
C HIS A 736 -52.52 18.75 7.61
N ASP A 737 -53.39 18.98 8.60
CA ASP A 737 -53.51 20.26 9.30
C ASP A 737 -52.29 20.53 10.19
N ASP A 738 -51.72 19.50 10.82
CA ASP A 738 -50.49 19.62 11.61
C ASP A 738 -49.28 19.99 10.74
N LEU A 739 -49.19 19.40 9.55
CA LEU A 739 -48.15 19.74 8.56
C LEU A 739 -48.32 21.18 8.05
N LEU A 740 -49.56 21.63 7.84
CA LEU A 740 -49.84 23.03 7.46
C LEU A 740 -49.48 23.99 8.60
N ALA A 741 -49.81 23.65 9.85
CA ALA A 741 -49.42 24.45 11.01
C ALA A 741 -47.90 24.58 11.10
N GLY A 742 -47.17 23.48 10.91
CA GLY A 742 -45.70 23.50 10.84
C GLY A 742 -45.15 24.41 9.74
N LEU A 743 -45.77 24.43 8.55
CA LEU A 743 -45.36 25.35 7.47
C LEU A 743 -45.61 26.81 7.84
N LEU A 744 -46.73 27.12 8.49
CA LEU A 744 -47.06 28.47 8.95
C LEU A 744 -46.11 28.93 10.08
N GLU A 745 -45.70 28.03 10.96
CA GLU A 745 -44.68 28.30 11.98
C GLU A 745 -43.32 28.63 11.37
N GLU A 746 -42.83 27.82 10.43
CA GLU A 746 -41.56 28.06 9.73
C GLU A 746 -41.58 29.40 8.97
N ARG A 747 -42.72 29.71 8.33
CA ARG A 747 -42.95 31.01 7.69
C ARG A 747 -42.87 32.16 8.69
N ALA A 748 -43.55 32.04 9.84
CA ALA A 748 -43.59 33.08 10.87
C ALA A 748 -42.24 33.27 11.56
N ALA A 749 -41.48 32.19 11.80
CA ALA A 749 -40.16 32.25 12.42
C ALA A 749 -39.15 33.06 11.58
N ARG A 750 -39.29 33.08 10.25
CA ARG A 750 -38.45 33.89 9.36
C ARG A 750 -38.88 35.35 9.23
N HIS A 751 -40.13 35.66 9.57
CA HIS A 751 -40.68 37.02 9.57
C HIS A 751 -41.24 37.34 10.95
N PRO A 752 -40.39 37.55 11.97
CA PRO A 752 -40.87 37.99 13.27
C PRO A 752 -41.63 39.31 13.10
N PRO A 753 -42.82 39.48 13.71
CA PRO A 753 -43.55 40.73 13.60
C PRO A 753 -42.66 41.86 14.12
N THR A 754 -42.51 42.90 13.31
CA THR A 754 -41.86 44.15 13.71
C THR A 754 -42.55 44.64 14.97
N ARG A 755 -41.85 44.62 16.11
CA ARG A 755 -42.33 45.28 17.33
C ARG A 755 -42.53 46.75 16.99
N ILE A 756 -43.78 47.17 16.90
CA ILE A 756 -44.16 48.58 16.87
C ILE A 756 -43.60 49.18 18.17
N GLY A 757 -42.62 50.06 18.02
CA GLY A 757 -42.00 50.74 19.16
C GLY A 757 -43.04 51.55 19.91
N PHE A 758 -43.11 51.37 21.22
CA PHE A 758 -43.57 52.43 22.12
C PHE A 758 -42.35 53.29 22.44
N SER A 759 -42.41 54.56 22.03
CA SER A 759 -41.52 55.61 22.54
C SER A 759 -41.82 55.84 24.02
N ILE A 760 -40.77 55.79 24.85
CA ILE A 760 -40.62 56.63 26.05
C ILE A 760 -39.19 57.16 26.04
#